data_AF-A0AAN9JD85-F1
#
_entry.id   AF-A0AAN9JD85-F1
#
_cell.length_a   1.000
_cell.length_b   1.000
_cell.length_c   1.000
_cell.angle_alpha   90.00
_cell.angle_beta   90.00
_cell.angle_gamma   90.00
#
_symmetry.space_group_name_H-M   'P 1'
#
loop_
_entity.id
_entity.type
_entity.pdbx_description
1 polymer ?
#
loop_
_entity_poly.entity_id
_entity_poly.type
_entity_poly.pdbx_seq_one_letter_code
_entity_poly.pdbx_strand_id
1 'polypeptide(L)'
;MVDSVVTVLLANLQRFLEDEINLLSGVEDKVRSLQHELKFVDIFLKSSTGKRNDKSVKEVVDQIREVAQKAEDVVDIYIANDTRHRQRNKLSKLLHLKEHVMVLHEVNAEIVKIENSIEEIYNNRERYCIIEGESGREQFAAAESLRERRRDVEEKDVVGFVNDSRVVIGKLMEGDSDRKVVSIIGMGGLGKTTLTRKIYNSNQVKDLFPCRAWGYVSNDYRPTELLQCLLKCLLSMAEYNALFKKKQDGDEVDAMSDGKLKKKLEECLKGKKYLIVLDDIWKTEAWDDVERAFPDDKNGSRILITSRIQQVAHYTGSTSPYNLPSLNKEESWELFTRKVFRGRECPSDLESPGKSIVESCKGLPLAIEVLAGLVAKKEKSEREWLRMKKISWKLTEDKFEVMDILRLSYNNLPQRLKPCFLYLAVYPEDYEIRARDVIQMWIAEGFIQPHEGGMSSTGAPEPEDIAEYYLDELVDRSLVQVSSRRSLDRGVRTCRIHDLLRDLCISEGKSEKLVEVSTNINKIDSLINARRLSLHCKVESNVFTKEANQQRTRSLFFFSNREGEFPKNVLTEFKLARVVYTTTTEAPLPYSYWLAYTTINWERMIHLRYLNIQGKVKHIPASVSNLWNLETLDVGWVKTVSCEIWKLKRLKHLYLRDAKRVALPPESGGEIKINLQTLWLGIRRFTFRNRYKGIVLRLKPDIFPQLKKLVLGSPSFRISGQRLGNFSRLLDPLPSLSHISNLQSLKTFGQFEPQSDDANAFPSNLTKLTLKDLELQDDFFSISTLGQLTNLRIMKLIYQLDDCRFHLKLVAGDFPQLEVFEMREINVCKWTLQKGAMPRLRHLVIHDCKCLDELPQQLWCLTTSPRVHVLKPNHALAKSLLQVEFKDGSKPIISL
;
A
#
# COMPACT_ATOMS: atom_id res chain seq x y z
N MET A 1 -3.86 -6.44 23.02
CA MET A 1 -2.63 -6.51 22.19
C MET A 1 -1.35 -6.87 22.96
N VAL A 2 -1.41 -6.94 24.29
CA VAL A 2 -0.25 -6.98 25.17
C VAL A 2 0.68 -8.18 24.94
N ASP A 3 0.14 -9.35 24.58
CA ASP A 3 0.93 -10.54 24.23
C ASP A 3 1.94 -10.23 23.12
N SER A 4 1.49 -9.54 22.08
CA SER A 4 2.35 -9.18 20.96
C SER A 4 3.43 -8.20 21.37
N VAL A 5 3.14 -7.27 22.28
CA VAL A 5 4.12 -6.30 22.79
C VAL A 5 5.20 -7.03 23.60
N VAL A 6 4.79 -7.92 24.52
CA VAL A 6 5.71 -8.70 25.36
C VAL A 6 6.53 -9.67 24.53
N THR A 7 5.91 -10.38 23.58
CA THR A 7 6.64 -11.33 22.71
C THR A 7 7.67 -10.60 21.84
N VAL A 8 7.32 -9.45 21.26
CA VAL A 8 8.26 -8.64 20.46
C VAL A 8 9.40 -8.10 21.33
N LEU A 9 9.09 -7.64 22.55
CA LEU A 9 10.11 -7.20 23.49
C LEU A 9 11.05 -8.35 23.86
N LEU A 10 10.52 -9.53 24.22
CA LEU A 10 11.31 -10.72 24.54
C LEU A 10 12.25 -11.12 23.42
N ALA A 11 11.76 -11.15 22.18
CA ALA A 11 12.57 -11.44 20.99
C ALA A 11 13.68 -10.39 20.79
N ASN A 12 13.37 -9.10 20.99
CA ASN A 12 14.37 -8.04 20.91
C ASN A 12 15.43 -8.17 22.01
N LEU A 13 15.03 -8.41 23.26
CA LEU A 13 15.96 -8.61 24.38
C LEU A 13 16.85 -9.84 24.16
N GLN A 14 16.28 -10.93 23.65
CA GLN A 14 17.04 -12.12 23.28
C GLN A 14 18.08 -11.81 22.22
N ARG A 15 17.68 -11.14 21.14
CA ARG A 15 18.60 -10.69 20.08
C ARG A 15 19.71 -9.80 20.64
N PHE A 16 19.39 -8.88 21.55
CA PHE A 16 20.41 -8.03 22.16
C PHE A 16 21.38 -8.83 23.04
N LEU A 17 20.92 -9.86 23.74
CA LEU A 17 21.76 -10.70 24.59
C LEU A 17 22.61 -11.71 23.82
N GLU A 18 22.16 -12.17 22.65
CA GLU A 18 22.84 -13.17 21.83
C GLU A 18 23.77 -12.53 20.79
N ASP A 19 23.25 -11.59 19.99
CA ASP A 19 23.95 -11.06 18.81
C ASP A 19 24.62 -9.70 19.07
N GLU A 20 24.08 -8.91 19.98
CA GLU A 20 24.47 -7.51 20.19
C GLU A 20 24.88 -7.22 21.65
N ILE A 21 25.36 -8.23 22.40
CA ILE A 21 25.62 -8.15 23.85
C ILE A 21 26.51 -6.97 24.23
N ASN A 22 27.42 -6.62 23.33
CA ASN A 22 28.28 -5.45 23.48
C ASN A 22 27.47 -4.19 23.74
N LEU A 23 26.29 -3.98 23.13
CA LEU A 23 25.43 -2.82 23.35
C LEU A 23 24.81 -2.75 24.75
N LEU A 24 24.92 -3.81 25.55
CA LEU A 24 24.37 -3.93 26.90
C LEU A 24 25.43 -3.79 28.00
N SER A 25 26.62 -3.27 27.67
CA SER A 25 27.80 -3.20 28.55
C SER A 25 27.54 -2.54 29.92
N GLY A 26 27.49 -3.34 30.99
CA GLY A 26 27.25 -2.89 32.36
C GLY A 26 25.78 -2.92 32.80
N VAL A 27 24.88 -3.43 31.96
CA VAL A 27 23.47 -3.70 32.29
C VAL A 27 23.03 -5.12 31.88
N GLU A 28 23.94 -5.99 31.43
CA GLU A 28 23.63 -7.30 30.86
C GLU A 28 22.84 -8.18 31.83
N ASP A 29 23.29 -8.28 33.08
CA ASP A 29 22.65 -9.13 34.09
C ASP A 29 21.25 -8.63 34.43
N LYS A 30 21.05 -7.30 34.43
CA LYS A 30 19.74 -6.68 34.65
C LYS A 30 18.80 -6.88 33.47
N VAL A 31 19.30 -6.82 32.23
CA VAL A 31 18.50 -7.15 31.05
C VAL A 31 18.15 -8.64 30.99
N ARG A 32 19.05 -9.55 31.42
CA ARG A 32 18.75 -10.98 31.57
C ARG A 32 17.66 -11.23 32.61
N SER A 33 17.77 -10.58 33.77
CA SER A 33 16.76 -10.63 34.83
C SER A 33 15.38 -10.16 34.32
N LEU A 34 15.34 -8.99 33.68
CA LEU A 34 14.13 -8.46 33.05
C LEU A 34 13.55 -9.41 31.98
N GLN A 35 14.39 -10.05 31.17
CA GLN A 35 13.95 -11.05 30.19
C GLN A 35 13.30 -12.26 30.88
N HIS A 36 13.84 -12.71 32.01
CA HIS A 36 13.27 -13.81 32.79
C HIS A 36 11.88 -13.44 33.33
N GLU A 37 11.74 -12.25 33.93
CA GLU A 37 10.45 -11.76 34.43
C GLU A 37 9.40 -11.64 33.31
N LEU A 38 9.78 -11.10 32.16
CA LEU A 38 8.88 -10.97 31.01
C LEU A 38 8.44 -12.32 30.43
N LYS A 39 9.23 -13.40 30.57
CA LYS A 39 8.80 -14.76 30.18
C LYS A 39 7.65 -15.26 31.05
N PHE A 40 7.68 -14.98 32.35
CA PHE A 40 6.56 -15.33 33.24
C PHE A 40 5.31 -14.52 32.92
N VAL A 41 5.47 -13.23 32.61
CA VAL A 41 4.39 -12.37 32.13
C VAL A 41 3.77 -12.88 30.83
N ASP A 42 4.59 -13.33 29.86
CA ASP A 42 4.11 -13.90 28.60
C ASP A 42 3.28 -15.18 28.83
N ILE A 43 3.73 -16.06 29.73
CA ILE A 43 2.98 -17.26 30.14
C ILE A 43 1.63 -16.87 30.75
N PHE A 44 1.63 -15.87 31.65
CA PHE A 44 0.41 -15.35 32.26
C PHE A 44 -0.57 -14.78 31.22
N LEU A 45 -0.10 -13.98 30.27
CA LEU A 45 -0.92 -13.39 29.22
C LEU A 45 -1.55 -14.44 28.31
N LYS A 46 -0.80 -15.50 27.99
CA LYS A 46 -1.29 -16.67 27.25
C LYS A 46 -2.36 -17.43 28.01
N SER A 47 -2.21 -17.59 29.33
CA SER A 47 -3.19 -18.29 30.17
C SER A 47 -4.50 -17.50 30.38
N SER A 48 -4.47 -16.17 30.21
CA SER A 48 -5.59 -15.25 30.51
C SER A 48 -6.41 -14.84 29.27
N THR A 49 -6.10 -15.35 28.08
CA THR A 49 -6.75 -14.97 26.81
C THR A 49 -8.27 -15.13 26.81
N GLY A 50 -8.82 -16.08 27.56
CA GLY A 50 -10.26 -16.37 27.60
C GLY A 50 -11.11 -15.46 28.50
N LYS A 51 -10.51 -14.65 29.39
CA LYS A 51 -11.21 -13.83 30.39
C LYS A 51 -10.97 -12.31 30.25
N ARG A 52 -10.50 -11.83 29.09
CA ARG A 52 -10.17 -10.39 28.88
C ARG A 52 -11.32 -9.39 29.02
N ASN A 53 -12.56 -9.88 29.07
CA ASN A 53 -13.74 -9.04 29.33
C ASN A 53 -13.98 -8.79 30.83
N ASP A 54 -13.28 -9.51 31.71
CA ASP A 54 -13.27 -9.23 33.14
C ASP A 54 -12.52 -7.92 33.42
N LYS A 55 -13.15 -7.02 34.18
CA LYS A 55 -12.58 -5.70 34.48
C LYS A 55 -11.25 -5.80 35.23
N SER A 56 -11.10 -6.76 36.12
CA SER A 56 -9.88 -6.96 36.90
C SER A 56 -8.75 -7.52 36.05
N VAL A 57 -9.04 -8.48 35.16
CA VAL A 57 -8.06 -9.01 34.19
C VAL A 57 -7.63 -7.93 33.21
N LYS A 58 -8.57 -7.09 32.74
CA LYS A 58 -8.27 -5.98 31.83
C LYS A 58 -7.32 -4.97 32.46
N GLU A 59 -7.57 -4.58 33.71
CA GLU A 59 -6.70 -3.66 34.46
C GLU A 59 -5.27 -4.20 34.58
N VAL A 60 -5.12 -5.48 34.96
CA VAL A 60 -3.80 -6.13 35.05
C VAL A 60 -3.10 -6.19 33.69
N VAL A 61 -3.82 -6.54 32.63
CA VAL A 61 -3.28 -6.55 31.26
C VAL A 61 -2.83 -5.15 30.85
N ASP A 62 -3.57 -4.11 31.23
CA ASP A 62 -3.22 -2.72 30.94
C ASP A 62 -1.94 -2.30 31.70
N GLN A 63 -1.79 -2.69 32.97
CA GLN A 63 -0.56 -2.47 33.75
C GLN A 63 0.65 -3.19 33.14
N ILE A 64 0.50 -4.47 32.76
CA ILE A 64 1.54 -5.23 32.07
C ILE A 64 1.96 -4.52 30.77
N ARG A 65 1.00 -3.98 30.01
CA ARG A 65 1.30 -3.21 28.79
C ARG A 65 2.21 -2.04 29.10
N GLU A 66 1.89 -1.25 30.11
CA GLU A 66 2.66 -0.07 30.50
C GLU A 66 4.07 -0.44 30.95
N VAL A 67 4.20 -1.50 31.75
CA VAL A 67 5.48 -2.00 32.23
C VAL A 67 6.35 -2.49 31.08
N ALA A 68 5.81 -3.33 30.17
CA ALA A 68 6.53 -3.82 29.01
C ALA A 68 6.95 -2.67 28.06
N GLN A 69 6.06 -1.71 27.85
CA GLN A 69 6.36 -0.52 27.06
C GLN A 69 7.47 0.34 27.68
N LYS A 70 7.45 0.50 29.01
CA LYS A 70 8.48 1.23 29.74
C LYS A 70 9.83 0.50 29.69
N ALA A 71 9.82 -0.83 29.85
CA ALA A 71 11.00 -1.67 29.69
C ALA A 71 11.63 -1.51 28.30
N GLU A 72 10.83 -1.56 27.24
CA GLU A 72 11.28 -1.32 25.87
C GLU A 72 11.93 0.07 25.72
N ASP A 73 11.33 1.11 26.30
CA ASP A 73 11.87 2.48 26.24
C ASP A 73 13.20 2.61 26.99
N VAL A 74 13.28 2.07 28.20
CA VAL A 74 14.49 2.13 29.03
C VAL A 74 15.67 1.46 28.32
N VAL A 75 15.44 0.25 27.78
CA VAL A 75 16.47 -0.49 27.04
C VAL A 75 16.86 0.26 25.75
N ASP A 76 15.90 0.75 24.97
CA ASP A 76 16.20 1.45 23.72
C ASP A 76 16.88 2.82 23.97
N ILE A 77 16.53 3.55 25.03
CA ILE A 77 17.21 4.78 25.44
C ILE A 77 18.66 4.47 25.85
N TYR A 78 18.87 3.41 26.62
CA TYR A 78 20.20 2.96 27.00
C TYR A 78 21.06 2.65 25.77
N ILE A 79 20.55 1.81 24.86
CA ILE A 79 21.25 1.46 23.61
C ILE A 79 21.58 2.71 22.79
N ALA A 80 20.67 3.69 22.73
CA ALA A 80 20.91 4.95 22.04
C ALA A 80 22.04 5.77 22.65
N ASN A 81 22.10 5.83 23.97
CA ASN A 81 23.13 6.57 24.69
C ASN A 81 24.48 5.85 24.63
N ASP A 82 24.51 4.52 24.80
CA ASP A 82 25.73 3.73 24.75
C ASP A 82 26.35 3.74 23.35
N THR A 83 25.54 3.57 22.30
CA THR A 83 25.99 3.66 20.90
C THR A 83 26.65 5.01 20.63
N ARG A 84 26.05 6.12 21.11
CA ARG A 84 26.63 7.46 20.97
C ARG A 84 27.93 7.60 21.76
N HIS A 85 27.98 7.08 22.98
CA HIS A 85 29.19 7.11 23.80
C HIS A 85 30.35 6.37 23.11
N ARG A 86 30.08 5.22 22.47
CA ARG A 86 31.09 4.46 21.71
C ARG A 86 31.63 5.20 20.50
N GLN A 87 30.77 5.95 19.79
CA GLN A 87 31.12 6.72 18.61
C GLN A 87 31.97 7.98 18.91
N ARG A 88 32.02 8.42 20.18
CA ARG A 88 32.85 9.58 20.59
C ARG A 88 34.35 9.28 20.46
N ASN A 89 35.14 10.29 20.11
CA ASN A 89 36.61 10.21 20.13
C ASN A 89 37.12 10.09 21.58
N LYS A 90 38.35 9.59 21.79
CA LYS A 90 38.91 9.28 23.14
C LYS A 90 38.76 10.43 24.15
N LEU A 91 39.06 11.67 23.75
CA LEU A 91 38.92 12.86 24.60
C LEU A 91 37.45 13.16 24.96
N SER A 92 36.55 13.01 23.99
CA SER A 92 35.10 13.20 24.21
C SER A 92 34.50 12.09 25.09
N LYS A 93 35.00 10.85 25.00
CA LYS A 93 34.63 9.78 25.93
C LYS A 93 34.99 10.13 27.38
N LEU A 94 36.20 10.66 27.60
CA LEU A 94 36.65 11.06 28.93
C LEU A 94 35.79 12.20 29.51
N LEU A 95 35.46 13.21 28.70
CA LEU A 95 34.65 14.37 29.13
C LEU A 95 33.20 14.01 29.46
N HIS A 96 32.63 13.00 28.80
CA HIS A 96 31.24 12.60 29.00
C HIS A 96 31.07 11.27 29.75
N LEU A 97 32.13 10.75 30.40
CA LEU A 97 32.08 9.51 31.17
C LEU A 97 31.06 9.60 32.30
N LYS A 98 31.00 10.75 32.99
CA LYS A 98 30.03 11.00 34.07
C LYS A 98 28.58 10.92 33.59
N GLU A 99 28.28 11.46 32.41
CA GLU A 99 26.94 11.37 31.81
C GLU A 99 26.56 9.92 31.47
N HIS A 100 27.49 9.16 30.91
CA HIS A 100 27.27 7.75 30.56
C HIS A 100 27.02 6.88 31.81
N VAL A 101 27.80 7.09 32.87
CA VAL A 101 27.60 6.41 34.16
C VAL A 101 26.27 6.81 34.82
N MET A 102 25.86 8.08 34.73
CA MET A 102 24.56 8.52 35.23
C MET A 102 23.39 7.84 34.50
N VAL A 103 23.44 7.76 33.17
CA VAL A 103 22.42 7.04 32.37
C VAL A 103 22.37 5.56 32.75
N LEU A 104 23.52 4.94 32.99
CA LEU A 104 23.60 3.54 33.40
C LEU A 104 22.94 3.31 34.78
N HIS A 105 23.20 4.18 35.75
CA HIS A 105 22.53 4.11 37.06
C HIS A 105 21.02 4.35 36.96
N GLU A 106 20.58 5.31 36.15
CA GLU A 106 19.17 5.62 35.93
C GLU A 106 18.43 4.42 35.30
N VAL A 107 19.01 3.83 34.25
CA VAL A 107 18.48 2.63 33.59
C VAL A 107 18.38 1.46 34.55
N ASN A 108 19.43 1.22 35.35
CA ASN A 108 19.41 0.16 36.36
C ASN A 108 18.32 0.37 37.40
N ALA A 109 18.14 1.61 37.90
CA ALA A 109 17.09 1.93 38.84
C ALA A 109 15.69 1.76 38.23
N GLU A 110 15.49 2.12 36.97
CA GLU A 110 14.22 1.94 36.27
C GLU A 110 13.90 0.47 35.97
N ILE A 111 14.91 -0.36 35.63
CA ILE A 111 14.72 -1.82 35.49
C ILE A 111 14.27 -2.43 36.81
N VAL A 112 14.91 -2.07 37.94
CA VAL A 112 14.49 -2.57 39.27
C VAL A 112 13.05 -2.16 39.60
N LYS A 113 12.66 -0.92 39.28
CA LYS A 113 11.25 -0.50 39.46
C LYS A 113 10.30 -1.35 38.62
N ILE A 114 10.68 -1.67 37.39
CA ILE A 114 9.90 -2.54 36.49
C ILE A 114 9.78 -3.95 37.07
N GLU A 115 10.88 -4.53 37.55
CA GLU A 115 10.91 -5.85 38.21
C GLU A 115 9.93 -5.87 39.40
N ASN A 116 10.00 -4.87 40.29
CA ASN A 116 9.09 -4.75 41.42
C ASN A 116 7.62 -4.61 41.00
N SER A 117 7.32 -3.87 39.92
CA SER A 117 5.96 -3.77 39.39
C SER A 117 5.45 -5.09 38.82
N ILE A 118 6.30 -5.88 38.16
CA ILE A 118 5.94 -7.22 37.68
C ILE A 118 5.66 -8.14 38.87
N GLU A 119 6.50 -8.08 39.91
CA GLU A 119 6.32 -8.87 41.13
C GLU A 119 5.02 -8.52 41.86
N GLU A 120 4.66 -7.24 41.98
CA GLU A 120 3.39 -6.79 42.56
C GLU A 120 2.18 -7.29 41.77
N ILE A 121 2.24 -7.23 40.43
CA ILE A 121 1.20 -7.78 39.55
C ILE A 121 1.05 -9.29 39.79
N TYR A 122 2.16 -10.00 39.94
CA TYR A 122 2.17 -11.45 40.12
C TYR A 122 1.71 -11.87 41.52
N ASN A 123 2.12 -11.18 42.58
CA ASN A 123 1.73 -11.48 43.96
C ASN A 123 0.22 -11.29 44.19
N ASN A 124 -0.44 -10.47 43.37
CA ASN A 124 -1.89 -10.31 43.40
C ASN A 124 -2.66 -11.41 42.62
N ARG A 125 -1.98 -12.39 41.98
CA ARG A 125 -2.60 -13.42 41.11
C ARG A 125 -3.73 -14.24 41.75
N GLU A 126 -3.65 -14.53 43.05
CA GLU A 126 -4.64 -15.37 43.76
C GLU A 126 -6.00 -14.67 43.91
N ARG A 127 -6.03 -13.33 43.89
CA ARG A 127 -7.29 -12.55 43.85
C ARG A 127 -8.03 -12.68 42.52
N TYR A 128 -7.40 -13.18 41.47
CA TYR A 128 -7.92 -13.11 40.08
C TYR A 128 -8.39 -14.46 39.50
N CYS A 129 -8.41 -15.56 40.28
CA CYS A 129 -8.96 -16.88 39.94
C CYS A 129 -8.80 -17.30 38.45
N ILE A 130 -7.61 -17.76 38.08
CA ILE A 130 -7.28 -18.22 36.72
C ILE A 130 -7.14 -19.75 36.73
N ILE A 131 -7.96 -20.45 35.95
CA ILE A 131 -7.81 -21.88 35.62
C ILE A 131 -7.43 -21.96 34.14
N GLU A 132 -6.49 -22.85 33.83
CA GLU A 132 -5.90 -23.08 32.52
C GLU A 132 -6.96 -23.33 31.43
N GLY A 133 -6.79 -22.65 30.30
CA GLY A 133 -7.45 -22.98 29.04
C GLY A 133 -6.41 -23.50 28.05
N GLU A 134 -6.72 -24.59 27.35
CA GLU A 134 -5.84 -25.20 26.37
C GLU A 134 -5.44 -24.22 25.25
N SER A 135 -4.14 -24.01 25.09
CA SER A 135 -3.58 -23.24 23.99
C SER A 135 -3.59 -24.08 22.71
N GLY A 136 -4.41 -23.71 21.73
CA GLY A 136 -4.34 -24.26 20.38
C GLY A 136 -3.01 -23.88 19.72
N ARG A 137 -2.17 -24.87 19.40
CA ARG A 137 -1.00 -24.67 18.53
C ARG A 137 -1.47 -24.28 17.13
N GLU A 138 -1.19 -23.05 16.70
CA GLU A 138 -1.43 -22.62 15.32
C GLU A 138 -0.36 -23.24 14.39
N GLN A 139 -0.76 -24.19 13.55
CA GLN A 139 0.10 -24.77 12.52
C GLN A 139 0.19 -23.82 11.32
N PHE A 140 1.41 -23.37 11.02
CA PHE A 140 1.77 -22.59 9.83
C PHE A 140 1.69 -23.40 8.51
N ALA A 141 1.38 -24.70 8.57
CA ALA A 141 1.47 -25.63 7.44
C ALA A 141 0.35 -25.50 6.38
N ALA A 142 -0.71 -24.71 6.62
CA ALA A 142 -1.85 -24.61 5.69
C ALA A 142 -1.74 -23.47 4.64
N ALA A 143 -0.65 -22.67 4.67
CA ALA A 143 -0.55 -21.45 3.87
C ALA A 143 -0.40 -21.70 2.35
N GLU A 144 0.17 -22.85 1.95
CA GLU A 144 0.52 -23.13 0.56
C GLU A 144 -0.68 -23.66 -0.25
N SER A 145 -1.50 -24.56 0.33
CA SER A 145 -2.73 -25.07 -0.31
C SER A 145 -3.84 -24.00 -0.43
N LEU A 146 -3.82 -22.99 0.45
CA LEU A 146 -4.74 -21.86 0.38
C LEU A 146 -4.37 -20.86 -0.74
N ARG A 147 -3.08 -20.76 -1.16
CA ARG A 147 -2.64 -19.82 -2.21
C ARG A 147 -3.08 -20.25 -3.62
N GLU A 148 -3.19 -21.55 -3.89
CA GLU A 148 -3.65 -22.05 -5.20
C GLU A 148 -5.16 -21.91 -5.41
N ARG A 149 -5.97 -21.94 -4.34
CA ARG A 149 -7.44 -21.76 -4.38
C ARG A 149 -7.91 -20.29 -4.41
N ARG A 150 -7.00 -19.31 -4.37
CA ARG A 150 -7.28 -17.85 -4.28
C ARG A 150 -7.63 -17.16 -5.60
N ARG A 151 -7.86 -17.90 -6.70
CA ARG A 151 -7.76 -17.35 -8.06
C ARG A 151 -9.04 -16.84 -8.72
N ASP A 152 -10.24 -17.08 -8.17
CA ASP A 152 -11.47 -16.90 -8.97
C ASP A 152 -12.67 -16.18 -8.32
N VAL A 153 -12.52 -15.54 -7.15
CA VAL A 153 -13.65 -14.81 -6.56
C VAL A 153 -13.22 -13.38 -6.26
N GLU A 154 -13.55 -12.44 -7.17
CA GLU A 154 -14.25 -11.18 -6.84
C GLU A 154 -14.38 -10.20 -8.03
N GLU A 155 -15.43 -9.38 -7.94
CA GLU A 155 -15.84 -8.21 -8.75
C GLU A 155 -16.47 -8.42 -10.14
N LYS A 156 -17.20 -9.51 -10.39
CA LYS A 156 -18.08 -9.58 -11.59
C LYS A 156 -19.58 -9.66 -11.34
N ASP A 157 -20.03 -10.07 -10.16
CA ASP A 157 -21.45 -10.04 -9.81
C ASP A 157 -21.62 -9.51 -8.39
N VAL A 158 -22.14 -8.29 -8.26
CA VAL A 158 -22.51 -7.72 -6.95
C VAL A 158 -23.95 -8.14 -6.64
N VAL A 159 -24.13 -8.84 -5.53
CA VAL A 159 -25.43 -9.36 -5.04
C VAL A 159 -26.39 -8.21 -4.70
N GLY A 160 -27.69 -8.40 -4.96
CA GLY A 160 -28.79 -7.51 -4.56
C GLY A 160 -28.98 -6.24 -5.40
N PHE A 161 -27.93 -5.65 -5.96
CA PHE A 161 -28.06 -4.34 -6.64
C PHE A 161 -28.64 -4.39 -8.07
N VAL A 162 -29.28 -5.47 -8.51
CA VAL A 162 -29.81 -5.54 -9.89
C VAL A 162 -30.98 -4.56 -10.05
N ASN A 163 -31.96 -4.62 -9.16
CA ASN A 163 -33.12 -3.73 -9.23
C ASN A 163 -32.74 -2.27 -8.94
N ASP A 164 -31.94 -2.04 -7.90
CA ASP A 164 -31.51 -0.68 -7.52
C ASP A 164 -30.73 0.00 -8.66
N SER A 165 -29.85 -0.75 -9.33
CA SER A 165 -29.12 -0.22 -10.49
C SER A 165 -30.06 0.18 -11.63
N ARG A 166 -31.11 -0.61 -11.90
CA ARG A 166 -32.12 -0.29 -12.92
C ARG A 166 -32.89 0.97 -12.57
N VAL A 167 -33.31 1.12 -11.31
CA VAL A 167 -34.06 2.31 -10.85
C VAL A 167 -33.21 3.57 -10.98
N VAL A 168 -31.97 3.55 -10.49
CA VAL A 168 -31.09 4.73 -10.57
C VAL A 168 -30.69 5.03 -12.03
N ILE A 169 -30.43 4.01 -12.85
CA ILE A 169 -30.21 4.21 -14.29
C ILE A 169 -31.44 4.82 -14.96
N GLY A 170 -32.65 4.37 -14.61
CA GLY A 170 -33.90 4.99 -15.04
C GLY A 170 -33.93 6.48 -14.71
N LYS A 171 -33.65 6.85 -13.45
CA LYS A 171 -33.53 8.26 -13.04
C LYS A 171 -32.46 9.05 -13.79
N LEU A 172 -31.35 8.42 -14.18
CA LEU A 172 -30.31 9.07 -15.00
C LEU A 172 -30.78 9.29 -16.44
N MET A 173 -31.67 8.44 -16.95
CA MET A 173 -32.24 8.52 -18.30
C MET A 173 -33.45 9.44 -18.39
N GLU A 174 -34.22 9.55 -17.31
CA GLU A 174 -35.42 10.37 -17.24
C GLU A 174 -35.10 11.88 -17.28
N GLY A 175 -36.00 12.64 -17.91
CA GLY A 175 -36.02 14.10 -17.89
C GLY A 175 -35.61 14.79 -19.19
N ASP A 176 -35.91 16.09 -19.22
CA ASP A 176 -35.57 17.01 -20.30
C ASP A 176 -34.05 17.16 -20.53
N SER A 177 -33.73 17.95 -21.53
CA SER A 177 -32.37 18.28 -21.97
C SER A 177 -31.50 18.96 -20.90
N ASP A 178 -32.07 19.42 -19.78
CA ASP A 178 -31.34 20.06 -18.68
C ASP A 178 -30.34 19.14 -17.96
N ARG A 179 -29.29 19.73 -17.39
CA ARG A 179 -28.37 19.08 -16.46
C ARG A 179 -29.05 18.78 -15.12
N LYS A 180 -29.16 17.50 -14.74
CA LYS A 180 -29.81 17.07 -13.49
C LYS A 180 -28.85 16.43 -12.50
N VAL A 181 -29.14 16.60 -11.22
CA VAL A 181 -28.49 15.91 -10.11
C VAL A 181 -29.38 14.76 -9.60
N VAL A 182 -28.81 13.57 -9.55
CA VAL A 182 -29.41 12.36 -8.97
C VAL A 182 -28.61 11.97 -7.74
N SER A 183 -29.29 11.71 -6.62
CA SER A 183 -28.63 11.45 -5.34
C SER A 183 -29.01 10.07 -4.79
N ILE A 184 -28.04 9.29 -4.33
CA ILE A 184 -28.21 8.02 -3.62
C ILE A 184 -27.91 8.25 -2.13
N ILE A 185 -28.90 8.02 -1.27
CA ILE A 185 -28.78 8.25 0.18
C ILE A 185 -28.90 6.94 0.96
N GLY A 186 -28.13 6.82 2.03
CA GLY A 186 -28.20 5.67 2.95
C GLY A 186 -27.08 5.67 3.98
N MET A 187 -27.27 4.92 5.07
CA MET A 187 -26.26 4.76 6.13
C MET A 187 -24.92 4.18 5.64
N GLY A 188 -23.88 4.29 6.46
CA GLY A 188 -22.56 3.70 6.20
C GLY A 188 -22.64 2.17 6.07
N GLY A 189 -21.87 1.60 5.14
CA GLY A 189 -21.84 0.14 4.92
C GLY A 189 -22.98 -0.46 4.08
N LEU A 190 -23.95 0.34 3.61
CA LEU A 190 -25.03 -0.11 2.69
C LEU A 190 -24.58 -0.43 1.25
N GLY A 191 -23.35 -0.05 0.87
CA GLY A 191 -22.84 -0.28 -0.48
C GLY A 191 -23.22 0.78 -1.52
N LYS A 192 -23.48 2.03 -1.10
CA LYS A 192 -23.74 3.18 -2.01
C LYS A 192 -22.68 3.34 -3.09
N THR A 193 -21.41 3.39 -2.70
CA THR A 193 -20.25 3.45 -3.60
C THR A 193 -20.22 2.23 -4.54
N THR A 194 -20.55 1.05 -4.03
CA THR A 194 -20.59 -0.19 -4.81
C THR A 194 -21.69 -0.17 -5.88
N LEU A 195 -22.90 0.25 -5.51
CA LEU A 195 -24.02 0.45 -6.45
C LEU A 195 -23.66 1.49 -7.52
N THR A 196 -23.10 2.63 -7.10
CA THR A 196 -22.66 3.71 -7.99
C THR A 196 -21.60 3.23 -8.96
N ARG A 197 -20.65 2.39 -8.51
CA ARG A 197 -19.62 1.80 -9.35
C ARG A 197 -20.20 0.80 -10.37
N LYS A 198 -21.20 0.01 -9.97
CA LYS A 198 -21.94 -0.88 -10.87
C LYS A 198 -22.66 -0.09 -11.97
N ILE A 199 -23.32 1.01 -11.61
CA ILE A 199 -24.00 1.91 -12.54
C ILE A 199 -23.01 2.56 -13.50
N TYR A 200 -21.97 3.20 -12.96
CA TYR A 200 -20.93 3.92 -13.72
C TYR A 200 -20.24 3.04 -14.77
N ASN A 201 -20.05 1.75 -14.47
CA ASN A 201 -19.39 0.79 -15.34
C ASN A 201 -20.34 0.01 -16.26
N SER A 202 -21.66 0.20 -16.16
CA SER A 202 -22.62 -0.47 -17.04
C SER A 202 -22.48 0.03 -18.48
N ASN A 203 -22.60 -0.88 -19.46
CA ASN A 203 -22.50 -0.52 -20.89
C ASN A 203 -23.54 0.55 -21.27
N GLN A 204 -24.76 0.42 -20.74
CA GLN A 204 -25.81 1.38 -20.96
C GLN A 204 -25.39 2.80 -20.54
N VAL A 205 -24.79 2.98 -19.35
CA VAL A 205 -24.30 4.31 -18.90
C VAL A 205 -23.08 4.77 -19.71
N LYS A 206 -22.18 3.85 -20.09
CA LYS A 206 -21.02 4.14 -20.93
C LYS A 206 -21.43 4.72 -22.29
N ASP A 207 -22.45 4.12 -22.90
CA ASP A 207 -22.95 4.51 -24.23
C ASP A 207 -23.69 5.85 -24.17
N LEU A 208 -24.46 6.09 -23.10
CA LEU A 208 -25.18 7.35 -22.92
C LEU A 208 -24.28 8.54 -22.57
N PHE A 209 -23.19 8.30 -21.82
CA PHE A 209 -22.31 9.34 -21.31
C PHE A 209 -20.86 9.02 -21.73
N PRO A 210 -20.43 9.50 -22.91
CA PRO A 210 -19.06 9.29 -23.38
C PRO A 210 -18.03 10.03 -22.51
N CYS A 211 -18.43 11.16 -21.89
CA CYS A 211 -17.60 11.94 -20.99
C CYS A 211 -17.95 11.60 -19.53
N ARG A 212 -17.02 11.00 -18.77
CA ARG A 212 -17.29 10.55 -17.39
C ARG A 212 -16.12 10.81 -16.46
N ALA A 213 -16.40 11.27 -15.24
CA ALA A 213 -15.41 11.41 -14.19
C ALA A 213 -15.98 11.05 -12.82
N TRP A 214 -15.10 10.68 -11.90
CA TRP A 214 -15.45 10.28 -10.54
C TRP A 214 -14.53 10.99 -9.55
N GLY A 215 -15.11 11.67 -8.56
CA GLY A 215 -14.41 12.28 -7.43
C GLY A 215 -14.92 11.73 -6.10
N TYR A 216 -14.00 11.59 -5.14
CA TYR A 216 -14.32 11.23 -3.75
C TYR A 216 -14.36 12.50 -2.91
N VAL A 217 -15.38 12.63 -2.06
CA VAL A 217 -15.64 13.80 -1.22
C VAL A 217 -15.68 13.35 0.24
N SER A 218 -14.52 13.13 0.86
CA SER A 218 -14.48 12.82 2.30
C SER A 218 -15.01 13.98 3.15
N ASN A 219 -15.31 13.74 4.43
CA ASN A 219 -15.75 14.81 5.36
C ASN A 219 -14.73 15.96 5.46
N ASP A 220 -13.48 15.64 5.15
CA ASP A 220 -12.33 16.52 5.25
C ASP A 220 -11.77 16.96 3.88
N TYR A 221 -12.54 16.83 2.80
CA TYR A 221 -12.12 17.08 1.42
C TYR A 221 -11.69 18.55 1.15
N ARG A 222 -11.00 18.76 0.02
CA ARG A 222 -10.66 20.09 -0.51
C ARG A 222 -11.20 20.28 -1.92
N PRO A 223 -11.75 21.47 -2.25
CA PRO A 223 -12.23 21.77 -3.60
C PRO A 223 -11.16 21.59 -4.68
N THR A 224 -9.94 22.07 -4.44
CA THR A 224 -8.81 21.96 -5.38
C THR A 224 -8.51 20.50 -5.73
N GLU A 225 -8.44 19.60 -4.72
CA GLU A 225 -8.12 18.18 -4.91
C GLU A 225 -9.22 17.46 -5.68
N LEU A 226 -10.48 17.76 -5.34
CA LEU A 226 -11.64 17.22 -6.04
C LEU A 226 -11.65 17.63 -7.52
N LEU A 227 -11.45 18.92 -7.81
CA LEU A 227 -11.38 19.45 -9.18
C LEU A 227 -10.21 18.82 -9.97
N GLN A 228 -9.05 18.68 -9.35
CA GLN A 228 -7.90 18.01 -9.96
C GLN A 228 -8.17 16.53 -10.24
N CYS A 229 -8.85 15.83 -9.33
CA CYS A 229 -9.25 14.44 -9.50
C CYS A 229 -10.16 14.27 -10.72
N LEU A 230 -11.19 15.13 -10.83
CA LEU A 230 -12.10 15.14 -11.96
C LEU A 230 -11.39 15.45 -13.28
N LEU A 231 -10.53 16.48 -13.32
CA LEU A 231 -9.73 16.81 -14.51
C LEU A 231 -8.84 15.65 -14.96
N LYS A 232 -8.26 14.91 -14.02
CA LYS A 232 -7.41 13.74 -14.29
C LYS A 232 -8.18 12.57 -14.92
N CYS A 233 -9.48 12.45 -14.64
CA CYS A 233 -10.34 11.48 -15.31
C CYS A 233 -10.65 11.89 -16.76
N LEU A 234 -10.79 13.19 -17.03
CA LEU A 234 -11.26 13.73 -18.30
C LEU A 234 -10.15 13.97 -19.33
N LEU A 235 -8.94 14.27 -18.87
CA LEU A 235 -7.81 14.63 -19.71
C LEU A 235 -6.85 13.45 -19.90
N SER A 236 -6.18 13.41 -21.04
CA SER A 236 -5.00 12.56 -21.17
C SER A 236 -3.93 12.99 -20.17
N MET A 237 -3.05 12.06 -19.78
CA MET A 237 -1.95 12.39 -18.87
C MET A 237 -1.06 13.53 -19.39
N ALA A 238 -0.93 13.68 -20.72
CA ALA A 238 -0.16 14.77 -21.32
C ALA A 238 -0.85 16.13 -21.14
N GLU A 239 -2.16 16.20 -21.37
CA GLU A 239 -2.98 17.41 -21.21
C GLU A 239 -3.09 17.84 -19.75
N TYR A 240 -3.37 16.89 -18.85
CA TYR A 240 -3.47 17.17 -17.41
C TYR A 240 -2.17 17.76 -16.86
N ASN A 241 -1.02 17.17 -17.22
CA ASN A 241 0.29 17.68 -16.80
C ASN A 241 0.60 19.06 -17.40
N ALA A 242 0.05 19.39 -18.58
CA ALA A 242 0.26 20.68 -19.21
C ALA A 242 -0.39 21.84 -18.43
N LEU A 243 -1.45 21.57 -17.65
CA LEU A 243 -2.14 22.57 -16.82
C LEU A 243 -1.26 23.20 -15.74
N PHE A 244 -0.20 22.49 -15.33
CA PHE A 244 0.70 22.90 -14.23
C PHE A 244 2.09 23.31 -14.75
N LYS A 245 2.22 23.67 -16.03
CA LYS A 245 3.47 24.19 -16.63
C LYS A 245 3.64 25.69 -16.36
N LYS A 246 4.88 26.13 -16.11
CA LYS A 246 5.26 27.55 -16.01
C LYS A 246 5.46 28.13 -17.43
N LYS A 247 4.97 29.35 -17.71
CA LYS A 247 5.44 30.16 -18.87
C LYS A 247 6.87 30.61 -18.59
N GLN A 248 7.74 30.66 -19.60
CA GLN A 248 9.17 31.00 -19.42
C GLN A 248 9.45 32.50 -19.20
N ASP A 249 8.46 33.37 -19.39
CA ASP A 249 8.64 34.80 -19.10
C ASP A 249 8.31 35.09 -17.64
N GLY A 250 9.35 35.47 -16.89
CA GLY A 250 9.40 36.54 -15.87
C GLY A 250 8.40 36.61 -14.72
N ASP A 251 7.13 36.26 -14.92
CA ASP A 251 6.07 36.52 -13.96
C ASP A 251 5.96 35.39 -12.92
N GLU A 252 5.70 35.82 -11.68
CA GLU A 252 5.51 34.96 -10.52
C GLU A 252 4.47 33.85 -10.79
N VAL A 253 4.72 32.66 -10.22
CA VAL A 253 3.84 31.50 -10.36
C VAL A 253 2.54 31.80 -9.63
N ASP A 254 1.53 32.28 -10.35
CA ASP A 254 0.18 32.26 -9.83
C ASP A 254 -0.26 30.79 -9.80
N ALA A 255 -0.22 30.18 -8.61
CA ALA A 255 -0.70 28.81 -8.40
C ALA A 255 -2.09 28.66 -9.05
N MET A 256 -2.37 27.52 -9.67
CA MET A 256 -3.68 27.29 -10.30
C MET A 256 -4.78 27.41 -9.25
N SER A 257 -5.40 28.58 -9.16
CA SER A 257 -6.47 28.85 -8.21
C SER A 257 -7.68 27.97 -8.53
N ASP A 258 -8.52 27.72 -7.52
CA ASP A 258 -9.76 26.97 -7.68
C ASP A 258 -10.60 27.53 -8.82
N GLY A 259 -10.65 28.86 -8.98
CA GLY A 259 -11.34 29.50 -10.10
C GLY A 259 -10.82 29.08 -11.48
N LYS A 260 -9.49 28.98 -11.66
CA LYS A 260 -8.89 28.51 -12.92
C LYS A 260 -9.14 27.02 -13.15
N LEU A 261 -9.10 26.19 -12.09
CA LEU A 261 -9.41 24.76 -12.19
C LEU A 261 -10.88 24.52 -12.55
N LYS A 262 -11.82 25.27 -11.93
CA LYS A 262 -13.26 25.25 -12.28
C LYS A 262 -13.46 25.59 -13.74
N LYS A 263 -12.86 26.68 -14.22
CA LYS A 263 -12.95 27.08 -15.63
C LYS A 263 -12.40 26.02 -16.57
N LYS A 264 -11.26 25.38 -16.22
CA LYS A 264 -10.69 24.32 -17.05
C LYS A 264 -11.59 23.08 -17.09
N LEU A 265 -12.18 22.72 -15.96
CA LEU A 265 -13.13 21.61 -15.88
C LEU A 265 -14.37 21.90 -16.72
N GLU A 266 -14.90 23.12 -16.64
CA GLU A 266 -16.00 23.60 -17.48
C GLU A 266 -15.66 23.49 -18.97
N GLU A 267 -14.50 23.97 -19.41
CA GLU A 267 -14.01 23.84 -20.79
C GLU A 267 -13.92 22.38 -21.27
N CYS A 268 -13.56 21.45 -20.38
CA CYS A 268 -13.46 20.02 -20.73
C CYS A 268 -14.83 19.39 -20.96
N LEU A 269 -15.86 19.89 -20.27
CA LEU A 269 -17.22 19.37 -20.26
C LEU A 269 -18.11 20.05 -21.31
N LYS A 270 -17.80 21.30 -21.66
CA LYS A 270 -18.61 22.10 -22.59
C LYS A 270 -18.82 21.41 -23.93
N GLY A 271 -20.06 21.40 -24.40
CA GLY A 271 -20.52 20.77 -25.64
C GLY A 271 -20.61 19.24 -25.57
N LYS A 272 -20.26 18.60 -24.44
CA LYS A 272 -20.27 17.13 -24.30
C LYS A 272 -21.37 16.69 -23.35
N LYS A 273 -22.00 15.56 -23.65
CA LYS A 273 -22.90 14.89 -22.70
C LYS A 273 -22.06 14.13 -21.67
N TYR A 274 -22.20 14.49 -20.40
CA TYR A 274 -21.34 13.97 -19.34
C TYR A 274 -22.08 13.36 -18.14
N LEU A 275 -21.40 12.47 -17.43
CA LEU A 275 -21.77 12.00 -16.09
C LEU A 275 -20.61 12.22 -15.11
N ILE A 276 -20.83 13.07 -14.10
CA ILE A 276 -19.89 13.27 -13.00
C ILE A 276 -20.40 12.56 -11.75
N VAL A 277 -19.56 11.74 -11.12
CA VAL A 277 -19.85 11.12 -9.82
C VAL A 277 -19.13 11.88 -8.72
N LEU A 278 -19.86 12.31 -7.69
CA LEU A 278 -19.32 12.88 -6.45
C LEU A 278 -19.69 11.94 -5.29
N ASP A 279 -18.74 11.14 -4.85
CA ASP A 279 -18.97 10.05 -3.89
C ASP A 279 -18.73 10.49 -2.44
N ASP A 280 -19.68 10.15 -1.57
CA ASP A 280 -19.70 10.32 -0.11
C ASP A 280 -19.76 11.77 0.41
N ILE A 281 -20.53 12.67 -0.21
CA ILE A 281 -20.63 14.06 0.25
C ILE A 281 -21.21 14.15 1.68
N TRP A 282 -20.47 14.80 2.59
CA TRP A 282 -20.87 14.97 4.00
C TRP A 282 -21.61 16.29 4.29
N LYS A 283 -21.33 17.35 3.53
CA LYS A 283 -21.87 18.70 3.79
C LYS A 283 -22.22 19.43 2.49
N THR A 284 -23.14 20.40 2.57
CA THR A 284 -23.68 21.11 1.40
C THR A 284 -22.66 22.02 0.74
N GLU A 285 -21.71 22.56 1.51
CA GLU A 285 -20.65 23.44 1.00
C GLU A 285 -19.81 22.74 -0.06
N ALA A 286 -19.72 21.40 0.00
CA ALA A 286 -19.01 20.61 -1.00
C ALA A 286 -19.58 20.70 -2.40
N TRP A 287 -20.88 20.92 -2.49
CA TRP A 287 -21.53 21.18 -3.75
C TRP A 287 -21.26 22.60 -4.25
N ASP A 288 -21.42 23.60 -3.39
CA ASP A 288 -21.19 25.02 -3.70
C ASP A 288 -19.79 25.27 -4.25
N ASP A 289 -18.83 24.52 -3.70
CA ASP A 289 -17.43 24.58 -4.07
C ASP A 289 -17.13 24.07 -5.48
N VAL A 290 -18.00 23.27 -6.11
CA VAL A 290 -17.72 22.69 -7.45
C VAL A 290 -18.84 22.90 -8.49
N GLU A 291 -20.06 23.25 -8.08
CA GLU A 291 -21.23 23.28 -8.97
C GLU A 291 -21.03 24.17 -10.21
N ARG A 292 -20.30 25.28 -10.06
CA ARG A 292 -20.03 26.25 -11.13
C ARG A 292 -19.06 25.72 -12.19
N ALA A 293 -18.39 24.60 -11.93
CA ALA A 293 -17.51 23.95 -12.89
C ALA A 293 -18.25 23.05 -13.88
N PHE A 294 -19.56 22.84 -13.71
CA PHE A 294 -20.34 21.89 -14.49
C PHE A 294 -21.30 22.64 -15.43
N PRO A 295 -21.04 22.75 -16.74
CA PRO A 295 -21.90 23.52 -17.65
C PRO A 295 -23.23 22.81 -17.95
N ASP A 296 -24.34 23.56 -17.98
CA ASP A 296 -25.63 23.05 -18.46
C ASP A 296 -25.89 23.46 -19.91
N ASP A 297 -25.30 22.70 -20.84
CA ASP A 297 -25.46 22.94 -22.29
C ASP A 297 -26.74 22.35 -22.87
N LYS A 298 -27.74 22.02 -22.03
CA LYS A 298 -29.03 21.47 -22.47
C LYS A 298 -28.87 20.22 -23.35
N ASN A 299 -27.98 19.31 -22.95
CA ASN A 299 -27.68 18.07 -23.68
C ASN A 299 -27.95 16.78 -22.87
N GLY A 300 -28.64 16.92 -21.74
CA GLY A 300 -29.01 15.83 -20.85
C GLY A 300 -27.85 15.33 -19.98
N SER A 301 -26.89 16.19 -19.64
CA SER A 301 -25.80 15.84 -18.72
C SER A 301 -26.31 15.52 -17.31
N ARG A 302 -25.56 14.71 -16.56
CA ARG A 302 -25.98 14.23 -15.23
C ARG A 302 -24.85 14.33 -14.22
N ILE A 303 -25.24 14.53 -12.96
CA ILE A 303 -24.36 14.44 -11.81
C ILE A 303 -24.96 13.42 -10.85
N LEU A 304 -24.18 12.43 -10.43
CA LEU A 304 -24.58 11.39 -9.49
C LEU A 304 -23.85 11.59 -8.17
N ILE A 305 -24.61 11.84 -7.11
CA ILE A 305 -24.09 12.07 -5.77
C ILE A 305 -24.40 10.87 -4.89
N THR A 306 -23.47 10.47 -4.03
CA THR A 306 -23.78 9.59 -2.90
C THR A 306 -23.57 10.35 -1.58
N SER A 307 -24.43 10.12 -0.59
CA SER A 307 -24.29 10.74 0.72
C SER A 307 -24.97 9.90 1.81
N ARG A 308 -24.55 10.11 3.06
CA ARG A 308 -25.26 9.61 4.25
C ARG A 308 -26.32 10.59 4.76
N ILE A 309 -26.27 11.84 4.28
CA ILE A 309 -27.00 12.96 4.84
C ILE A 309 -28.12 13.36 3.88
N GLN A 310 -29.36 13.14 4.31
CA GLN A 310 -30.54 13.45 3.49
C GLN A 310 -30.61 14.93 3.08
N GLN A 311 -30.12 15.84 3.92
CA GLN A 311 -30.10 17.27 3.65
C GLN A 311 -29.24 17.62 2.43
N VAL A 312 -28.10 16.95 2.23
CA VAL A 312 -27.24 17.15 1.05
C VAL A 312 -28.01 16.80 -0.22
N ALA A 313 -28.77 15.72 -0.20
CA ALA A 313 -29.60 15.31 -1.34
C ALA A 313 -30.66 16.35 -1.71
N HIS A 314 -31.34 16.93 -0.71
CA HIS A 314 -32.36 17.95 -0.94
C HIS A 314 -31.78 19.29 -1.39
N TYR A 315 -30.58 19.62 -0.91
CA TYR A 315 -29.89 20.85 -1.29
C TYR A 315 -29.37 20.82 -2.74
N THR A 316 -28.78 19.69 -3.13
CA THR A 316 -28.15 19.50 -4.45
C THR A 316 -29.11 19.00 -5.53
N GLY A 317 -30.18 18.33 -5.11
CA GLY A 317 -31.03 17.53 -5.99
C GLY A 317 -31.99 18.35 -6.83
N SER A 318 -32.01 18.05 -8.13
CA SER A 318 -33.10 18.45 -9.04
C SER A 318 -34.19 17.37 -9.14
N THR A 319 -34.00 16.25 -8.43
CA THR A 319 -34.84 15.04 -8.45
C THR A 319 -34.97 14.46 -7.04
N SER A 320 -36.00 13.63 -6.82
CA SER A 320 -36.17 12.95 -5.54
C SER A 320 -34.98 12.01 -5.27
N PRO A 321 -34.35 12.08 -4.08
CA PRO A 321 -33.24 11.20 -3.75
C PRO A 321 -33.68 9.74 -3.75
N TYR A 322 -32.78 8.86 -4.17
CA TYR A 322 -32.97 7.42 -4.08
C TYR A 322 -32.40 6.93 -2.74
N ASN A 323 -33.30 6.56 -1.83
CA ASN A 323 -32.92 5.96 -0.55
C ASN A 323 -32.60 4.48 -0.80
N LEU A 324 -31.33 4.10 -0.66
CA LEU A 324 -30.86 2.73 -0.88
C LEU A 324 -31.38 1.83 0.25
N PRO A 325 -32.23 0.82 -0.05
CA PRO A 325 -32.66 -0.13 0.97
C PRO A 325 -31.52 -1.05 1.43
N SER A 326 -31.68 -1.64 2.62
CA SER A 326 -30.87 -2.79 3.04
C SER A 326 -31.18 -4.01 2.18
N LEU A 327 -30.24 -4.95 2.11
CA LEU A 327 -30.45 -6.23 1.43
C LEU A 327 -31.60 -7.02 2.11
N ASN A 328 -32.40 -7.70 1.29
CA ASN A 328 -33.40 -8.63 1.81
C ASN A 328 -32.73 -9.90 2.38
N LYS A 329 -33.52 -10.80 2.96
CA LYS A 329 -33.00 -12.00 3.65
C LYS A 329 -32.27 -12.92 2.67
N GLU A 330 -32.81 -13.07 1.47
CA GLU A 330 -32.30 -13.93 0.40
C GLU A 330 -30.97 -13.42 -0.13
N GLU A 331 -30.89 -12.12 -0.47
CA GLU A 331 -29.68 -11.43 -0.91
C GLU A 331 -28.60 -11.43 0.18
N SER A 332 -29.00 -11.22 1.44
CA SER A 332 -28.07 -11.26 2.57
C SER A 332 -27.46 -12.65 2.75
N TRP A 333 -28.29 -13.69 2.60
CA TRP A 333 -27.86 -15.08 2.66
C TRP A 333 -26.95 -15.46 1.47
N GLU A 334 -27.29 -15.01 0.26
CA GLU A 334 -26.46 -15.20 -0.93
C GLU A 334 -25.08 -14.54 -0.77
N LEU A 335 -25.04 -13.29 -0.31
CA LEU A 335 -23.78 -12.58 -0.07
C LEU A 335 -22.91 -13.33 0.97
N PHE A 336 -23.52 -13.74 2.07
CA PHE A 336 -22.84 -14.49 3.13
C PHE A 336 -22.27 -15.82 2.64
N THR A 337 -23.09 -16.64 1.99
CA THR A 337 -22.70 -17.98 1.52
C THR A 337 -21.64 -17.90 0.44
N ARG A 338 -21.75 -16.94 -0.49
CA ARG A 338 -20.73 -16.69 -1.50
C ARG A 338 -19.37 -16.40 -0.87
N LYS A 339 -19.36 -15.65 0.24
CA LYS A 339 -18.12 -15.35 0.95
C LYS A 339 -17.58 -16.56 1.74
N VAL A 340 -18.43 -17.24 2.50
CA VAL A 340 -18.04 -18.37 3.38
C VAL A 340 -17.62 -19.61 2.58
N PHE A 341 -18.39 -19.94 1.55
CA PHE A 341 -18.22 -21.19 0.78
C PHE A 341 -17.54 -20.97 -0.57
N ARG A 342 -17.27 -19.72 -0.97
CA ARG A 342 -16.56 -19.35 -2.22
C ARG A 342 -17.21 -19.98 -3.47
N GLY A 343 -18.54 -19.94 -3.53
CA GLY A 343 -19.34 -20.48 -4.63
C GLY A 343 -19.65 -21.98 -4.54
N ARG A 344 -19.26 -22.66 -3.46
CA ARG A 344 -19.72 -24.02 -3.16
C ARG A 344 -21.05 -23.99 -2.42
N GLU A 345 -21.78 -25.10 -2.48
CA GLU A 345 -23.03 -25.26 -1.75
C GLU A 345 -22.79 -25.29 -0.22
N CYS A 346 -23.73 -24.70 0.51
CA CYS A 346 -23.75 -24.75 1.98
C CYS A 346 -24.28 -26.12 2.43
N PRO A 347 -23.60 -26.83 3.34
CA PRO A 347 -24.17 -28.00 4.00
C PRO A 347 -25.51 -27.68 4.68
N SER A 348 -26.47 -28.60 4.60
CA SER A 348 -27.85 -28.39 5.07
C SER A 348 -27.95 -28.16 6.57
N ASP A 349 -27.08 -28.80 7.36
CA ASP A 349 -26.95 -28.63 8.81
C ASP A 349 -26.47 -27.22 9.21
N LEU A 350 -25.76 -26.52 8.31
CA LEU A 350 -25.25 -25.17 8.55
C LEU A 350 -26.17 -24.06 8.04
N GLU A 351 -27.16 -24.38 7.21
CA GLU A 351 -28.02 -23.38 6.59
C GLU A 351 -28.87 -22.62 7.62
N SER A 352 -29.53 -23.32 8.53
CA SER A 352 -30.38 -22.71 9.56
C SER A 352 -29.58 -21.86 10.57
N PRO A 353 -28.49 -22.37 11.19
CA PRO A 353 -27.59 -21.55 12.00
C PRO A 353 -27.02 -20.36 11.22
N GLY A 354 -26.63 -20.56 9.96
CA GLY A 354 -26.08 -19.55 9.08
C GLY A 354 -27.03 -18.39 8.81
N LYS A 355 -28.27 -18.68 8.39
CA LYS A 355 -29.30 -17.66 8.16
C LYS A 355 -29.54 -16.84 9.43
N SER A 356 -29.58 -17.51 10.58
CA SER A 356 -29.78 -16.83 11.86
C SER A 356 -28.59 -15.93 12.27
N ILE A 357 -27.35 -16.31 11.92
CA ILE A 357 -26.18 -15.44 12.07
C ILE A 357 -26.34 -14.19 11.19
N VAL A 358 -26.71 -14.36 9.92
CA VAL A 358 -26.86 -13.26 8.95
C VAL A 358 -27.97 -12.29 9.33
N GLU A 359 -29.06 -12.77 9.94
CA GLU A 359 -30.14 -11.92 10.44
C GLU A 359 -29.67 -10.88 11.47
N SER A 360 -28.58 -11.17 12.21
CA SER A 360 -27.99 -10.20 13.13
C SER A 360 -27.40 -8.98 12.42
N CYS A 361 -27.05 -9.09 11.14
CA CYS A 361 -26.50 -8.00 10.32
C CYS A 361 -27.53 -7.01 9.77
N LYS A 362 -28.84 -7.29 9.94
CA LYS A 362 -29.97 -6.44 9.50
C LYS A 362 -29.87 -5.99 8.02
N GLY A 363 -29.34 -6.85 7.16
CA GLY A 363 -29.23 -6.61 5.72
C GLY A 363 -28.13 -5.63 5.29
N LEU A 364 -27.18 -5.27 6.17
CA LEU A 364 -26.06 -4.39 5.81
C LEU A 364 -24.90 -5.15 5.16
N PRO A 365 -24.56 -4.88 3.88
CA PRO A 365 -23.50 -5.59 3.17
C PRO A 365 -22.16 -5.63 3.89
N LEU A 366 -21.69 -4.50 4.45
CA LEU A 366 -20.41 -4.48 5.18
C LEU A 366 -20.42 -5.40 6.40
N ALA A 367 -21.51 -5.37 7.19
CA ALA A 367 -21.65 -6.22 8.37
C ALA A 367 -21.68 -7.70 7.99
N ILE A 368 -22.40 -8.04 6.91
CA ILE A 368 -22.48 -9.39 6.36
C ILE A 368 -21.11 -9.88 5.91
N GLU A 369 -20.39 -9.09 5.10
CA GLU A 369 -19.06 -9.42 4.58
C GLU A 369 -18.04 -9.66 5.71
N VAL A 370 -18.01 -8.79 6.72
CA VAL A 370 -17.08 -8.90 7.85
C VAL A 370 -17.42 -10.09 8.74
N LEU A 371 -18.71 -10.33 9.02
CA LEU A 371 -19.15 -11.49 9.79
C LEU A 371 -18.92 -12.79 9.02
N ALA A 372 -19.18 -12.81 7.71
CA ALA A 372 -18.88 -13.93 6.84
C ALA A 372 -17.38 -14.23 6.79
N GLY A 373 -16.53 -13.19 6.69
CA GLY A 373 -15.08 -13.32 6.73
C GLY A 373 -14.58 -13.93 8.03
N LEU A 374 -15.21 -13.60 9.16
CA LEU A 374 -14.94 -14.25 10.45
C LEU A 374 -15.39 -15.72 10.46
N VAL A 375 -16.65 -15.99 10.10
CA VAL A 375 -17.23 -17.35 10.11
C VAL A 375 -16.48 -18.27 9.14
N ALA A 376 -15.99 -17.76 8.01
CA ALA A 376 -15.20 -18.52 7.05
C ALA A 376 -13.91 -19.12 7.64
N LYS A 377 -13.37 -18.52 8.71
CA LYS A 377 -12.17 -18.98 9.44
C LYS A 377 -12.50 -19.88 10.64
N LYS A 378 -13.78 -20.10 10.94
CA LYS A 378 -14.24 -21.01 11.99
C LYS A 378 -14.42 -22.42 11.44
N GLU A 379 -14.47 -23.36 12.38
CA GLU A 379 -14.88 -24.73 12.07
C GLU A 379 -16.28 -24.71 11.45
N LYS A 380 -16.47 -25.47 10.38
CA LYS A 380 -17.75 -25.60 9.68
C LYS A 380 -18.58 -26.71 10.35
N SER A 381 -18.93 -26.48 11.61
CA SER A 381 -19.77 -27.38 12.39
C SER A 381 -20.94 -26.63 13.02
N GLU A 382 -22.07 -27.30 13.15
CA GLU A 382 -23.29 -26.73 13.72
C GLU A 382 -23.04 -26.14 15.11
N ARG A 383 -22.26 -26.84 15.95
CA ARG A 383 -21.90 -26.39 17.30
C ARG A 383 -21.23 -25.02 17.31
N GLU A 384 -20.21 -24.81 16.47
CA GLU A 384 -19.49 -23.53 16.43
C GLU A 384 -20.37 -22.42 15.83
N TRP A 385 -21.22 -22.74 14.85
CA TRP A 385 -22.13 -21.75 14.26
C TRP A 385 -23.25 -21.33 15.22
N LEU A 386 -23.80 -22.26 16.00
CA LEU A 386 -24.74 -21.93 17.09
C LEU A 386 -24.08 -21.07 18.18
N ARG A 387 -22.80 -21.32 18.48
CA ARG A 387 -22.02 -20.47 19.39
C ARG A 387 -21.86 -19.06 18.83
N MET A 388 -21.52 -18.93 17.55
CA MET A 388 -21.40 -17.65 16.86
C MET A 388 -22.73 -16.89 16.82
N LYS A 389 -23.84 -17.58 16.54
CA LYS A 389 -25.20 -17.03 16.62
C LYS A 389 -25.48 -16.41 17.98
N LYS A 390 -25.18 -17.13 19.08
CA LYS A 390 -25.43 -16.63 20.43
C LYS A 390 -24.64 -15.35 20.72
N ILE A 391 -23.40 -15.26 20.23
CA ILE A 391 -22.54 -14.09 20.42
C ILE A 391 -23.06 -12.91 19.59
N SER A 392 -23.37 -13.12 18.31
CA SER A 392 -23.84 -12.04 17.43
C SER A 392 -25.20 -11.51 17.87
N TRP A 393 -26.12 -12.38 18.27
CA TRP A 393 -27.43 -11.99 18.81
C TRP A 393 -27.29 -11.07 20.01
N LYS A 394 -26.51 -11.48 21.02
CA LYS A 394 -26.32 -10.73 22.27
C LYS A 394 -25.74 -9.32 22.04
N LEU A 395 -24.93 -9.15 21.00
CA LEU A 395 -24.37 -7.85 20.63
C LEU A 395 -25.39 -6.92 19.96
N THR A 396 -26.50 -7.46 19.47
CA THR A 396 -27.50 -6.73 18.67
C THR A 396 -28.89 -6.67 19.32
N GLU A 397 -29.01 -7.14 20.56
CA GLU A 397 -30.26 -7.35 21.27
C GLU A 397 -30.96 -6.03 21.65
N ASP A 398 -30.22 -5.04 22.14
CA ASP A 398 -30.78 -3.75 22.60
C ASP A 398 -30.89 -2.74 21.45
N LYS A 399 -29.82 -2.59 20.66
CA LYS A 399 -29.74 -1.68 19.51
C LYS A 399 -28.72 -2.21 18.53
N PHE A 400 -29.08 -2.27 17.25
CA PHE A 400 -28.13 -2.66 16.21
C PHE A 400 -27.14 -1.53 15.96
N GLU A 401 -25.87 -1.74 16.30
CA GLU A 401 -24.77 -0.87 15.87
C GLU A 401 -23.77 -1.67 15.04
N VAL A 402 -23.56 -1.25 13.78
CA VAL A 402 -22.63 -1.92 12.85
C VAL A 402 -21.25 -2.13 13.47
N MET A 403 -20.81 -1.18 14.31
CA MET A 403 -19.55 -1.21 15.02
C MET A 403 -19.38 -2.44 15.92
N ASP A 404 -20.45 -2.99 16.49
CA ASP A 404 -20.37 -4.17 17.35
C ASP A 404 -20.01 -5.43 16.55
N ILE A 405 -20.52 -5.54 15.31
CA ILE A 405 -20.15 -6.62 14.39
C ILE A 405 -18.70 -6.47 13.92
N LEU A 406 -18.28 -5.23 13.59
CA LEU A 406 -16.90 -4.97 13.19
C LEU A 406 -15.93 -5.29 14.35
N ARG A 407 -16.27 -4.87 15.57
CA ARG A 407 -15.51 -5.15 16.79
C ARG A 407 -15.50 -6.64 17.13
N LEU A 408 -16.58 -7.39 16.87
CA LEU A 408 -16.59 -8.85 17.01
C LEU A 408 -15.54 -9.53 16.11
N SER A 409 -15.38 -9.07 14.86
CA SER A 409 -14.35 -9.60 13.95
C SER A 409 -12.94 -9.25 14.44
N TYR A 410 -12.72 -8.02 14.89
CA TYR A 410 -11.45 -7.60 15.50
C TYR A 410 -11.09 -8.40 16.76
N ASN A 411 -12.06 -8.63 17.66
CA ASN A 411 -11.84 -9.37 18.90
C ASN A 411 -11.38 -10.80 18.64
N ASN A 412 -11.93 -11.43 17.60
CA ASN A 412 -11.61 -12.78 17.14
C ASN A 412 -10.42 -12.86 16.17
N LEU A 413 -9.72 -11.74 15.94
CA LEU A 413 -8.53 -11.72 15.11
C LEU A 413 -7.33 -12.36 15.86
N PRO A 414 -6.49 -13.18 15.21
CA PRO A 414 -5.26 -13.69 15.82
C PRO A 414 -4.39 -12.54 16.37
N GLN A 415 -3.76 -12.74 17.53
CA GLN A 415 -3.02 -11.67 18.22
C GLN A 415 -1.93 -11.06 17.34
N ARG A 416 -1.25 -11.88 16.51
CA ARG A 416 -0.21 -11.44 15.55
C ARG A 416 -0.71 -10.45 14.49
N LEU A 417 -2.01 -10.48 14.15
CA LEU A 417 -2.60 -9.60 13.13
C LEU A 417 -3.15 -8.30 13.72
N LYS A 418 -3.47 -8.26 15.02
CA LYS A 418 -4.07 -7.07 15.65
C LYS A 418 -3.21 -5.81 15.50
N PRO A 419 -1.88 -5.85 15.76
CA PRO A 419 -1.03 -4.68 15.52
C PRO A 419 -1.05 -4.26 14.06
N CYS A 420 -0.97 -5.22 13.12
CA CYS A 420 -0.99 -4.95 11.68
C CYS A 420 -2.28 -4.27 11.23
N PHE A 421 -3.44 -4.73 11.71
CA PHE A 421 -4.75 -4.14 11.42
C PHE A 421 -4.88 -2.73 12.01
N LEU A 422 -4.61 -2.54 13.31
CA LEU A 422 -4.71 -1.22 13.94
C LEU A 422 -3.73 -0.21 13.35
N TYR A 423 -2.57 -0.66 12.86
CA TYR A 423 -1.61 0.18 12.17
C TYR A 423 -2.18 0.88 10.93
N LEU A 424 -3.20 0.30 10.29
CA LEU A 424 -3.85 0.92 9.12
C LEU A 424 -4.59 2.22 9.47
N ALA A 425 -4.87 2.49 10.75
CA ALA A 425 -5.44 3.76 11.22
C ALA A 425 -4.61 4.99 10.82
N VAL A 426 -3.29 4.83 10.63
CA VAL A 426 -2.39 5.94 10.29
C VAL A 426 -2.74 6.59 8.94
N TYR A 427 -3.35 5.85 8.01
CA TYR A 427 -3.67 6.40 6.69
C TYR A 427 -4.89 7.32 6.75
N PRO A 428 -4.97 8.37 5.91
CA PRO A 428 -6.19 9.14 5.69
C PRO A 428 -7.34 8.27 5.19
N GLU A 429 -8.56 8.80 5.31
CA GLU A 429 -9.75 8.19 4.72
C GLU A 429 -9.58 7.99 3.20
N ASP A 430 -10.08 6.86 2.67
CA ASP A 430 -9.99 6.43 1.27
C ASP A 430 -8.59 6.31 0.63
N TYR A 431 -7.54 6.49 1.44
CA TYR A 431 -6.16 6.47 0.97
C TYR A 431 -5.82 5.11 0.32
N GLU A 432 -5.28 5.15 -0.90
CA GLU A 432 -4.84 3.94 -1.58
C GLU A 432 -3.46 3.49 -1.07
N ILE A 433 -3.46 2.46 -0.24
CA ILE A 433 -2.28 1.95 0.44
C ILE A 433 -1.49 1.04 -0.50
N ARG A 434 -0.19 1.30 -0.67
CA ARG A 434 0.72 0.40 -1.38
C ARG A 434 1.09 -0.76 -0.46
N ALA A 435 0.69 -1.99 -0.82
CA ALA A 435 0.91 -3.19 -0.02
C ALA A 435 2.39 -3.38 0.38
N ARG A 436 3.31 -3.11 -0.56
CA ARG A 436 4.75 -3.16 -0.32
C ARG A 436 5.20 -2.25 0.83
N ASP A 437 4.68 -1.03 0.89
CA ASP A 437 5.14 -0.03 1.85
C ASP A 437 4.65 -0.39 3.25
N VAL A 438 3.37 -0.78 3.38
CA VAL A 438 2.82 -1.21 4.67
C VAL A 438 3.46 -2.49 5.19
N ILE A 439 3.80 -3.44 4.30
CA ILE A 439 4.56 -4.65 4.65
C ILE A 439 5.95 -4.27 5.20
N GLN A 440 6.70 -3.42 4.49
CA GLN A 440 8.03 -2.99 4.93
C GLN A 440 7.97 -2.21 6.24
N MET A 441 6.91 -1.43 6.45
CA MET A 441 6.67 -0.76 7.72
C MET A 441 6.34 -1.75 8.84
N TRP A 442 5.45 -2.73 8.65
CA TRP A 442 5.17 -3.76 9.67
C TRP A 442 6.42 -4.53 10.10
N ILE A 443 7.33 -4.82 9.15
CA ILE A 443 8.63 -5.42 9.45
C ILE A 443 9.49 -4.47 10.28
N ALA A 444 9.59 -3.20 9.87
CA ALA A 444 10.34 -2.16 10.59
C ALA A 444 9.80 -1.90 12.02
N GLU A 445 8.49 -2.05 12.22
CA GLU A 445 7.84 -1.98 13.54
C GLU A 445 8.20 -3.17 14.44
N GLY A 446 8.57 -4.31 13.84
CA GLY A 446 8.79 -5.58 14.54
C GLY A 446 7.52 -6.42 14.70
N PHE A 447 6.44 -6.14 13.95
CA PHE A 447 5.20 -6.93 14.04
C PHE A 447 5.32 -8.32 13.39
N ILE A 448 6.37 -8.52 12.60
CA ILE A 448 6.61 -9.75 11.86
C ILE A 448 7.75 -10.49 12.55
N GLN A 449 7.43 -11.62 13.20
CA GLN A 449 8.41 -12.45 13.89
C GLN A 449 8.90 -13.56 12.95
N PRO A 450 10.21 -13.67 12.69
CA PRO A 450 10.79 -14.87 12.08
C PRO A 450 10.61 -16.05 13.04
N HIS A 451 10.35 -17.26 12.53
CA HIS A 451 10.26 -18.43 13.39
C HIS A 451 11.59 -18.68 14.12
N GLU A 452 11.52 -18.74 15.46
CA GLU A 452 12.60 -19.24 16.31
C GLU A 452 12.74 -20.75 16.11
N GLY A 453 13.63 -21.12 15.21
CA GLY A 453 14.06 -22.47 14.94
C GLY A 453 15.26 -22.41 14.04
N GLY A 454 16.45 -22.37 14.63
CA GLY A 454 17.72 -22.22 13.93
C GLY A 454 17.87 -23.22 12.78
N MET A 455 17.90 -22.70 11.56
CA MET A 455 18.66 -23.25 10.44
C MET A 455 18.76 -22.17 9.36
N SER A 456 19.88 -21.46 9.40
CA SER A 456 20.36 -20.59 8.33
C SER A 456 20.88 -21.43 7.16
N SER A 457 20.03 -22.24 6.55
CA SER A 457 20.27 -22.86 5.24
C SER A 457 18.98 -23.55 4.76
N THR A 458 18.33 -22.96 3.75
CA THR A 458 17.24 -23.51 2.92
C THR A 458 15.95 -23.91 3.67
N GLY A 459 15.02 -22.96 3.89
CA GLY A 459 13.62 -23.33 4.15
C GLY A 459 12.74 -22.33 4.92
N ALA A 460 13.31 -21.42 5.71
CA ALA A 460 12.50 -20.45 6.47
C ALA A 460 11.94 -19.34 5.56
N PRO A 461 10.63 -18.99 5.67
CA PRO A 461 10.04 -17.92 4.87
C PRO A 461 10.63 -16.55 5.24
N GLU A 462 10.87 -15.69 4.24
CA GLU A 462 11.36 -14.34 4.48
C GLU A 462 10.29 -13.51 5.23
N PRO A 463 10.68 -12.49 6.03
CA PRO A 463 9.71 -11.64 6.74
C PRO A 463 8.66 -11.01 5.80
N GLU A 464 9.06 -10.65 4.58
CA GLU A 464 8.16 -10.12 3.55
C GLU A 464 7.08 -11.13 3.14
N ASP A 465 7.39 -12.43 3.10
CA ASP A 465 6.43 -13.49 2.77
C ASP A 465 5.42 -13.71 3.90
N ILE A 466 5.88 -13.64 5.15
CA ILE A 466 5.02 -13.72 6.35
C ILE A 466 4.10 -12.49 6.41
N ALA A 467 4.63 -11.30 6.18
CA ALA A 467 3.86 -10.06 6.18
C ALA A 467 2.82 -10.02 5.06
N GLU A 468 3.17 -10.52 3.86
CA GLU A 468 2.20 -10.67 2.77
C GLU A 468 1.09 -11.66 3.14
N TYR A 469 1.42 -12.77 3.81
CA TYR A 469 0.42 -13.70 4.34
C TYR A 469 -0.51 -13.03 5.36
N TYR A 470 0.01 -12.17 6.24
CA TYR A 470 -0.81 -11.42 7.20
C TYR A 470 -1.79 -10.47 6.50
N LEU A 471 -1.32 -9.75 5.47
CA LEU A 471 -2.18 -8.87 4.67
C LEU A 471 -3.28 -9.67 3.95
N ASP A 472 -2.94 -10.80 3.35
CA ASP A 472 -3.90 -11.70 2.72
C ASP A 472 -4.95 -12.23 3.71
N GLU A 473 -4.56 -12.52 4.95
CA GLU A 473 -5.51 -12.98 5.97
C GLU A 473 -6.48 -11.86 6.40
N LEU A 474 -6.02 -10.61 6.48
CA LEU A 474 -6.89 -9.46 6.74
C LEU A 474 -7.88 -9.25 5.58
N VAL A 475 -7.43 -9.44 4.34
CA VAL A 475 -8.29 -9.40 3.14
C VAL A 475 -9.32 -10.53 3.17
N ASP A 476 -8.91 -11.75 3.48
CA ASP A 476 -9.80 -12.92 3.57
C ASP A 476 -10.91 -12.74 4.62
N ARG A 477 -10.65 -11.94 5.66
CA ARG A 477 -11.61 -11.61 6.73
C ARG A 477 -12.48 -10.38 6.41
N SER A 478 -12.36 -9.84 5.20
CA SER A 478 -13.02 -8.60 4.75
C SER A 478 -12.70 -7.36 5.60
N LEU A 479 -11.58 -7.37 6.33
CA LEU A 479 -11.10 -6.22 7.11
C LEU A 479 -10.28 -5.24 6.27
N VAL A 480 -9.78 -5.70 5.11
CA VAL A 480 -9.01 -4.90 4.14
C VAL A 480 -9.54 -5.20 2.74
N GLN A 481 -9.74 -4.17 1.93
CA GLN A 481 -10.23 -4.29 0.56
C GLN A 481 -9.06 -4.22 -0.43
N VAL A 482 -9.07 -5.08 -1.45
CA VAL A 482 -8.05 -5.08 -2.50
C VAL A 482 -8.44 -4.09 -3.60
N SER A 483 -7.62 -3.07 -3.80
CA SER A 483 -7.82 -2.07 -4.86
C SER A 483 -7.22 -2.51 -6.19
N SER A 484 -6.07 -3.19 -6.14
CA SER A 484 -5.46 -3.79 -7.33
C SER A 484 -4.57 -4.97 -6.98
N ARG A 485 -4.45 -5.93 -7.91
CA ARG A 485 -3.58 -7.12 -7.79
C ARG A 485 -2.37 -7.06 -8.71
N ARG A 486 -1.31 -7.78 -8.33
CA ARG A 486 -0.13 -8.07 -9.15
C ARG A 486 -0.48 -9.11 -10.23
N SER A 487 0.28 -9.14 -11.32
CA SER A 487 -0.14 -9.87 -12.52
C SER A 487 0.05 -11.39 -12.48
N LEU A 488 1.03 -11.93 -11.74
CA LEU A 488 1.37 -13.37 -11.75
C LEU A 488 0.86 -14.10 -10.50
N ASP A 489 1.29 -13.66 -9.32
CA ASP A 489 0.89 -14.21 -8.04
C ASP A 489 -0.53 -13.79 -7.61
N ARG A 490 -1.14 -12.84 -8.33
CA ARG A 490 -2.38 -12.16 -7.92
C ARG A 490 -2.29 -11.57 -6.50
N GLY A 491 -1.07 -11.39 -5.98
CA GLY A 491 -0.82 -10.80 -4.68
C GLY A 491 -1.31 -9.35 -4.63
N VAL A 492 -1.60 -8.85 -3.44
CA VAL A 492 -2.11 -7.49 -3.28
C VAL A 492 -1.05 -6.49 -3.76
N ARG A 493 -1.44 -5.58 -4.67
CA ARG A 493 -0.57 -4.48 -5.13
C ARG A 493 -0.91 -3.20 -4.37
N THR A 494 -2.20 -2.87 -4.34
CA THR A 494 -2.74 -1.78 -3.53
C THR A 494 -4.00 -2.25 -2.83
N CYS A 495 -4.25 -1.71 -1.63
CA CYS A 495 -5.41 -1.99 -0.81
C CYS A 495 -6.00 -0.70 -0.22
N ARG A 496 -7.18 -0.81 0.38
CA ARG A 496 -7.89 0.24 1.10
C ARG A 496 -8.54 -0.35 2.35
N ILE A 497 -8.82 0.51 3.32
CA ILE A 497 -9.63 0.18 4.50
C ILE A 497 -10.95 0.95 4.39
N HIS A 498 -12.07 0.27 4.67
CA HIS A 498 -13.38 0.94 4.71
C HIS A 498 -13.42 1.95 5.86
N ASP A 499 -14.08 3.08 5.69
CA ASP A 499 -14.17 4.16 6.69
C ASP A 499 -14.55 3.69 8.11
N LEU A 500 -15.62 2.90 8.29
CA LEU A 500 -16.05 2.36 9.59
C LEU A 500 -15.03 1.39 10.20
N LEU A 501 -14.31 0.63 9.38
CA LEU A 501 -13.22 -0.24 9.85
C LEU A 501 -11.99 0.58 10.27
N ARG A 502 -11.75 1.71 9.60
CA ARG A 502 -10.72 2.67 9.99
C ARG A 502 -11.07 3.37 11.30
N ASP A 503 -12.33 3.76 11.49
CA ASP A 503 -12.81 4.32 12.76
C ASP A 503 -12.66 3.32 13.91
N LEU A 504 -12.95 2.03 13.64
CA LEU A 504 -12.63 0.96 14.58
C LEU A 504 -11.13 0.92 14.87
N CYS A 505 -10.26 0.95 13.86
CA CYS A 505 -8.81 0.95 14.06
C CYS A 505 -8.33 2.16 14.88
N ILE A 506 -8.91 3.35 14.68
CA ILE A 506 -8.58 4.55 15.46
C ILE A 506 -9.03 4.40 16.91
N SER A 507 -10.27 3.96 17.13
CA SER A 507 -10.82 3.83 18.49
C SER A 507 -10.10 2.75 19.30
N GLU A 508 -9.85 1.57 18.70
CA GLU A 508 -9.10 0.48 19.32
C GLU A 508 -7.59 0.79 19.40
N GLY A 509 -7.04 1.50 18.41
CA GLY A 509 -5.63 1.92 18.40
C GLY A 509 -5.33 2.88 19.54
N LYS A 510 -6.27 3.78 19.85
CA LYS A 510 -6.19 4.68 20.99
C LYS A 510 -6.38 3.94 22.31
N SER A 511 -7.36 3.02 22.41
CA SER A 511 -7.60 2.24 23.64
C SER A 511 -6.39 1.36 24.00
N GLU A 512 -5.70 0.80 23.01
CA GLU A 512 -4.50 -0.02 23.19
C GLU A 512 -3.20 0.81 23.27
N LYS A 513 -3.28 2.15 23.27
CA LYS A 513 -2.13 3.09 23.27
C LYS A 513 -1.12 2.82 22.14
N LEU A 514 -1.59 2.33 21.00
CA LEU A 514 -0.75 1.91 19.87
C LEU A 514 -0.57 3.03 18.84
N VAL A 515 -1.68 3.67 18.45
CA VAL A 515 -1.74 4.65 17.35
C VAL A 515 -2.61 5.82 17.78
N GLU A 516 -2.15 7.03 17.52
CA GLU A 516 -2.95 8.25 17.60
C GLU A 516 -2.91 9.00 16.27
N VAL A 517 -4.08 9.46 15.84
CA VAL A 517 -4.27 10.22 14.61
C VAL A 517 -4.74 11.62 14.98
N SER A 518 -4.08 12.63 14.43
CA SER A 518 -4.48 14.03 14.59
C SER A 518 -4.55 14.73 13.25
N THR A 519 -5.65 15.46 13.04
CA THR A 519 -5.84 16.38 11.91
C THR A 519 -5.42 17.81 12.25
N ASN A 520 -5.10 18.08 13.52
CA ASN A 520 -4.70 19.41 14.00
C ASN A 520 -3.31 19.35 14.64
N ILE A 521 -2.34 19.90 13.93
CA ILE A 521 -0.93 19.91 14.34
C ILE A 521 -0.76 20.75 15.62
N ASN A 522 -1.59 21.78 15.86
CA ASN A 522 -1.48 22.65 17.04
C ASN A 522 -1.83 21.92 18.35
N LYS A 523 -2.37 20.70 18.25
CA LYS A 523 -2.70 19.83 19.39
C LYS A 523 -1.65 18.73 19.63
N ILE A 524 -0.47 18.78 18.98
CA ILE A 524 0.59 17.78 19.19
C ILE A 524 0.98 17.65 20.67
N ASP A 525 0.99 18.75 21.42
CA ASP A 525 1.28 18.75 22.86
C ASP A 525 0.23 17.98 23.70
N SER A 526 -0.96 17.75 23.16
CA SER A 526 -1.97 16.88 23.82
C SER A 526 -1.83 15.40 23.46
N LEU A 527 -0.95 15.07 22.52
CA LEU A 527 -0.68 13.70 22.02
C LEU A 527 0.59 13.11 22.64
N ILE A 528 0.99 13.62 23.82
CA ILE A 528 2.16 13.14 24.57
C ILE A 528 1.97 11.65 24.87
N ASN A 529 3.00 10.85 24.57
CA ASN A 529 3.08 9.39 24.76
C ASN A 529 2.46 8.50 23.68
N ALA A 530 1.99 9.04 22.55
CA ALA A 530 1.59 8.20 21.42
C ALA A 530 2.77 7.35 20.91
N ARG A 531 2.63 6.02 20.91
CA ARG A 531 3.65 5.11 20.33
C ARG A 531 3.81 5.32 18.83
N ARG A 532 2.71 5.61 18.13
CA ARG A 532 2.70 5.87 16.68
C ARG A 532 1.81 7.07 16.43
N LEU A 533 2.38 8.11 15.88
CA LEU A 533 1.71 9.37 15.66
C LEU A 533 1.48 9.57 14.17
N SER A 534 0.22 9.81 13.78
CA SER A 534 -0.12 10.20 12.43
C SER A 534 -0.71 11.60 12.39
N LEU A 535 -0.08 12.47 11.62
CA LEU A 535 -0.43 13.87 11.45
C LEU A 535 -0.99 14.07 10.04
N HIS A 536 -2.26 14.43 9.97
CA HIS A 536 -3.00 14.73 8.74
C HIS A 536 -3.13 16.23 8.61
N CYS A 537 -2.13 16.85 7.98
CA CYS A 537 -1.85 18.27 8.06
C CYS A 537 -2.58 19.05 6.97
N LYS A 538 -3.58 19.84 7.38
CA LYS A 538 -4.21 20.87 6.54
C LYS A 538 -3.56 22.22 6.86
N VAL A 539 -2.72 22.76 5.96
CA VAL A 539 -1.92 23.97 6.18
C VAL A 539 -2.75 25.17 6.68
N GLU A 540 -2.41 25.68 7.87
CA GLU A 540 -2.36 27.12 8.23
C GLU A 540 -1.71 27.36 9.62
N SER A 541 -0.69 26.58 10.02
CA SER A 541 -0.01 26.85 11.31
C SER A 541 1.50 27.03 11.17
N ASN A 542 1.89 28.30 11.04
CA ASN A 542 3.27 28.78 11.20
C ASN A 542 3.75 28.77 12.67
N VAL A 543 3.10 28.02 13.57
CA VAL A 543 3.38 28.10 15.01
C VAL A 543 3.68 26.70 15.56
N PHE A 544 4.96 26.32 15.50
CA PHE A 544 5.53 25.33 16.42
C PHE A 544 6.69 25.99 17.16
N THR A 545 6.38 26.58 18.31
CA THR A 545 7.33 27.27 19.18
C THR A 545 7.54 26.60 20.53
N LYS A 546 7.15 25.32 20.71
CA LYS A 546 7.47 24.58 21.94
C LYS A 546 8.05 23.20 21.64
N GLU A 547 9.06 22.84 22.43
CA GLU A 547 9.74 21.55 22.41
C GLU A 547 8.73 20.45 22.80
N ALA A 548 8.25 19.70 21.82
CA ALA A 548 7.38 18.56 22.09
C ALA A 548 8.24 17.41 22.66
N ASN A 549 8.10 17.12 23.96
CA ASN A 549 8.77 15.99 24.62
C ASN A 549 8.15 14.64 24.18
N GLN A 550 8.41 14.21 22.94
CA GLN A 550 7.90 12.94 22.39
C GLN A 550 8.93 11.82 22.47
N GLN A 551 9.37 11.52 23.70
CA GLN A 551 10.44 10.54 23.93
C GLN A 551 10.06 9.09 23.60
N ARG A 552 8.76 8.74 23.62
CA ARG A 552 8.27 7.35 23.47
C ARG A 552 7.79 6.99 22.06
N THR A 553 7.70 7.96 21.16
CA THR A 553 7.12 7.73 19.83
C THR A 553 8.08 6.94 18.95
N ARG A 554 7.58 5.83 18.43
CA ARG A 554 8.29 4.85 17.60
C ARG A 554 8.00 5.04 16.12
N SER A 555 6.92 5.72 15.76
CA SER A 555 6.57 5.92 14.36
C SER A 555 5.94 7.28 14.15
N LEU A 556 6.38 7.98 13.12
CA LEU A 556 5.82 9.26 12.73
C LEU A 556 5.36 9.20 11.28
N PHE A 557 4.08 9.49 11.09
CA PHE A 557 3.44 9.61 9.80
C PHE A 557 3.04 11.06 9.58
N PHE A 558 3.44 11.61 8.44
CA PHE A 558 3.11 12.96 8.05
C PHE A 558 2.46 12.92 6.68
N PHE A 559 1.17 13.20 6.65
CA PHE A 559 0.38 13.37 5.44
C PHE A 559 0.13 14.86 5.26
N SER A 560 0.79 15.46 4.27
CA SER A 560 0.65 16.89 3.95
C SER A 560 -0.04 17.10 2.64
N ASN A 561 -0.84 18.15 2.56
CA ASN A 561 -1.48 18.56 1.32
C ASN A 561 -0.67 19.65 0.59
N ARG A 562 0.56 20.00 1.01
CA ARG A 562 1.50 20.82 0.22
C ARG A 562 2.89 20.21 0.23
N GLU A 563 3.56 20.26 -0.93
CA GLU A 563 5.00 20.02 -1.02
C GLU A 563 5.76 21.19 -0.39
N GLY A 564 6.65 20.91 0.57
CA GLY A 564 7.68 21.90 0.99
C GLY A 564 7.65 22.33 2.46
N GLU A 565 6.56 22.14 3.20
CA GLU A 565 6.45 22.57 4.60
C GLU A 565 6.49 21.36 5.53
N PHE A 566 7.71 20.86 5.76
CA PHE A 566 7.96 19.87 6.78
C PHE A 566 8.46 20.58 8.06
N PRO A 567 7.80 20.44 9.22
CA PRO A 567 8.20 21.13 10.44
C PRO A 567 9.51 20.53 10.98
N LYS A 568 10.64 21.21 10.71
CA LYS A 568 12.00 20.78 11.08
C LYS A 568 12.15 20.46 12.56
N ASN A 569 11.55 21.28 13.41
CA ASN A 569 11.69 21.22 14.87
C ASN A 569 10.97 20.01 15.48
N VAL A 570 10.01 19.42 14.74
CA VAL A 570 9.26 18.26 15.22
C VAL A 570 10.16 17.03 15.19
N LEU A 571 10.84 16.73 14.07
CA LEU A 571 11.61 15.48 13.94
C LEU A 571 12.77 15.35 14.93
N THR A 572 13.40 16.43 15.39
CA THR A 572 14.61 16.32 16.25
C THR A 572 14.37 15.66 17.60
N GLU A 573 13.11 15.57 18.04
CA GLU A 573 12.71 15.04 19.35
C GLU A 573 12.35 13.54 19.35
N PHE A 574 12.16 12.93 18.18
CA PHE A 574 11.73 11.53 18.03
C PHE A 574 12.89 10.54 18.06
N LYS A 575 13.65 10.52 19.17
CA LYS A 575 14.89 9.72 19.30
C LYS A 575 14.67 8.21 19.19
N LEU A 576 13.47 7.73 19.53
CA LEU A 576 13.10 6.31 19.53
C LEU A 576 12.37 5.84 18.26
N ALA A 577 12.26 6.71 17.24
CA ALA A 577 11.55 6.38 16.01
C ALA A 577 12.23 5.23 15.23
N ARG A 578 11.43 4.23 14.86
CA ARG A 578 11.73 3.13 13.94
C ARG A 578 11.20 3.41 12.53
N VAL A 579 10.09 4.13 12.41
CA VAL A 579 9.48 4.49 11.12
C VAL A 579 9.26 5.99 11.03
N VAL A 580 9.77 6.61 9.97
CA VAL A 580 9.41 7.97 9.57
C VAL A 580 8.88 7.90 8.15
N TYR A 581 7.58 8.18 8.01
CA TYR A 581 6.88 8.19 6.74
C TYR A 581 6.34 9.58 6.46
N THR A 582 6.80 10.19 5.37
CA THR A 582 6.31 11.47 4.91
C THR A 582 5.69 11.27 3.54
N THR A 583 4.51 11.82 3.28
CA THR A 583 3.94 11.82 1.94
C THR A 583 3.13 13.08 1.71
N THR A 584 3.04 13.48 0.46
CA THR A 584 1.97 14.37 0.04
C THR A 584 0.73 13.57 -0.32
N THR A 585 -0.44 14.10 -0.01
CA THR A 585 -1.73 13.61 -0.53
C THR A 585 -1.96 14.13 -1.96
N GLU A 586 -1.33 15.25 -2.32
CA GLU A 586 -1.36 15.83 -3.67
C GLU A 586 -0.28 15.25 -4.62
N ALA A 587 -0.54 15.32 -5.93
CA ALA A 587 0.44 14.99 -6.95
C ALA A 587 1.64 15.97 -6.87
N PRO A 588 2.88 15.46 -6.96
CA PRO A 588 4.05 16.31 -6.78
C PRO A 588 4.07 17.44 -7.81
N LEU A 589 4.08 18.70 -7.34
CA LEU A 589 4.16 19.85 -8.22
C LEU A 589 5.56 19.85 -8.88
N PRO A 590 5.66 20.03 -10.21
CA PRO A 590 6.92 19.92 -10.94
C PRO A 590 8.06 20.80 -10.39
N TYR A 591 7.74 21.91 -9.72
CA TYR A 591 8.71 22.92 -9.27
C TYR A 591 8.44 23.45 -7.85
N SER A 592 8.49 22.60 -6.83
CA SER A 592 8.54 23.02 -5.41
C SER A 592 9.97 23.19 -4.86
N TYR A 593 10.08 23.90 -3.73
CA TYR A 593 11.32 24.26 -3.02
C TYR A 593 12.07 23.03 -2.47
N TRP A 594 13.38 23.17 -2.26
CA TRP A 594 14.17 22.15 -1.57
C TRP A 594 13.65 22.00 -0.14
N LEU A 595 13.17 20.80 0.20
CA LEU A 595 12.83 20.48 1.57
C LEU A 595 14.10 20.51 2.41
N ALA A 596 14.00 21.16 3.55
CA ALA A 596 15.11 21.35 4.45
C ALA A 596 15.36 20.13 5.36
N TYR A 597 15.08 18.92 4.86
CA TYR A 597 15.57 17.67 5.45
C TYR A 597 17.10 17.64 5.57
N THR A 598 17.80 18.47 4.79
CA THR A 598 19.26 18.67 4.87
C THR A 598 19.75 19.23 6.20
N THR A 599 18.87 19.88 6.99
CA THR A 599 19.24 20.44 8.30
C THR A 599 18.88 19.51 9.47
N ILE A 600 18.25 18.37 9.21
CA ILE A 600 17.86 17.42 10.27
C ILE A 600 19.05 16.51 10.57
N ASN A 601 19.44 16.45 11.84
CA ASN A 601 20.43 15.50 12.29
C ASN A 601 19.79 14.13 12.57
N TRP A 602 19.82 13.26 11.56
CA TRP A 602 19.25 11.91 11.64
C TRP A 602 20.03 10.96 12.55
N GLU A 603 21.30 11.23 12.87
CA GLU A 603 22.12 10.38 13.75
C GLU A 603 21.51 10.22 15.14
N ARG A 604 20.62 11.13 15.54
CA ARG A 604 19.93 11.04 16.82
C ARG A 604 18.91 9.89 16.87
N MET A 605 18.38 9.45 15.72
CA MET A 605 17.36 8.39 15.60
C MET A 605 18.00 7.04 15.32
N ILE A 606 18.80 6.54 16.26
CA ILE A 606 19.60 5.32 16.06
C ILE A 606 18.74 4.05 15.85
N HIS A 607 17.45 4.10 16.20
CA HIS A 607 16.49 3.00 16.06
C HIS A 607 15.77 2.98 14.71
N LEU A 608 16.02 3.96 13.83
CA LEU A 608 15.30 4.12 12.58
C LEU A 608 15.59 2.96 11.61
N ARG A 609 14.52 2.28 11.18
CA ARG A 609 14.55 1.14 10.25
C ARG A 609 13.89 1.47 8.90
N TYR A 610 12.89 2.35 8.89
CA TYR A 610 12.23 2.79 7.66
C TYR A 610 12.22 4.32 7.59
N LEU A 611 12.82 4.87 6.53
CA LEU A 611 12.84 6.31 6.27
C LEU A 611 12.29 6.59 4.88
N ASN A 612 11.16 7.29 4.81
CA ASN A 612 10.62 7.83 3.58
C ASN A 612 10.66 9.36 3.59
N ILE A 613 11.35 9.90 2.59
CA ILE A 613 11.53 11.33 2.35
C ILE A 613 10.85 11.66 1.02
N GLN A 614 9.59 12.08 1.05
CA GLN A 614 8.93 12.64 -0.13
C GLN A 614 9.28 14.12 -0.33
N GLY A 615 9.47 14.50 -1.59
CA GLY A 615 9.84 15.86 -2.02
C GLY A 615 11.33 16.04 -2.34
N LYS A 616 11.79 17.29 -2.47
CA LYS A 616 13.07 17.63 -3.13
C LYS A 616 14.23 17.86 -2.17
N VAL A 617 15.26 17.02 -2.20
CA VAL A 617 16.42 17.11 -1.30
C VAL A 617 17.73 17.37 -2.04
N LYS A 618 18.53 18.35 -1.58
CA LYS A 618 19.81 18.69 -2.24
C LYS A 618 20.84 17.58 -2.08
N HIS A 619 20.97 17.05 -0.88
CA HIS A 619 21.88 15.95 -0.59
C HIS A 619 21.18 15.05 0.41
N ILE A 620 21.33 13.73 0.29
CA ILE A 620 21.03 12.87 1.44
C ILE A 620 21.97 13.30 2.56
N PRO A 621 21.46 13.70 3.75
CA PRO A 621 22.32 14.14 4.85
C PRO A 621 23.34 13.06 5.19
N ALA A 622 24.58 13.45 5.47
CA ALA A 622 25.62 12.50 5.87
C ALA A 622 25.18 11.65 7.08
N SER A 623 24.41 12.26 7.99
CA SER A 623 23.83 11.61 9.16
C SER A 623 22.93 10.41 8.85
N VAL A 624 22.29 10.35 7.67
CA VAL A 624 21.51 9.17 7.26
C VAL A 624 22.40 7.96 7.03
N SER A 625 23.64 8.18 6.59
CA SER A 625 24.60 7.09 6.32
C SER A 625 25.14 6.44 7.61
N ASN A 626 24.94 7.10 8.75
CA ASN A 626 25.30 6.61 10.08
C ASN A 626 24.14 5.82 10.75
N LEU A 627 23.00 5.68 10.07
CA LEU A 627 21.85 4.88 10.54
C LEU A 627 22.06 3.38 10.30
N TRP A 628 22.89 2.76 11.12
CA TRP A 628 23.21 1.33 11.13
C TRP A 628 22.01 0.37 11.15
N ASN A 629 20.85 0.78 11.69
CA ASN A 629 19.62 -0.02 11.72
C ASN A 629 18.69 0.20 10.53
N LEU A 630 19.03 1.07 9.59
CA LEU A 630 18.16 1.41 8.47
C LEU A 630 18.03 0.25 7.49
N GLU A 631 16.81 -0.25 7.31
CA GLU A 631 16.46 -1.36 6.42
C GLU A 631 15.85 -0.86 5.10
N THR A 632 15.09 0.24 5.14
CA THR A 632 14.46 0.86 3.97
C THR A 632 14.69 2.35 3.91
N LEU A 633 15.18 2.82 2.75
CA LEU A 633 15.27 4.25 2.42
C LEU A 633 14.52 4.53 1.12
N ASP A 634 13.45 5.31 1.18
CA ASP A 634 12.66 5.74 0.01
C ASP A 634 12.73 7.27 -0.14
N VAL A 635 13.40 7.73 -1.18
CA VAL A 635 13.62 9.15 -1.47
C VAL A 635 12.93 9.51 -2.77
N GLY A 636 11.99 10.46 -2.68
CA GLY A 636 11.27 10.99 -3.83
C GLY A 636 12.20 11.66 -4.84
N TRP A 637 12.79 12.81 -4.50
CA TRP A 637 13.74 13.49 -5.38
C TRP A 637 15.02 13.92 -4.66
N VAL A 638 16.18 13.66 -5.27
CA VAL A 638 17.48 14.03 -4.70
C VAL A 638 18.48 14.56 -5.74
N LYS A 639 19.18 15.66 -5.44
CA LYS A 639 20.23 16.18 -6.35
C LYS A 639 21.47 15.29 -6.34
N THR A 640 21.97 14.94 -5.16
CA THR A 640 23.22 14.19 -5.02
C THR A 640 23.13 13.15 -3.92
N VAL A 641 23.53 11.92 -4.23
CA VAL A 641 23.73 10.82 -3.29
C VAL A 641 25.23 10.55 -3.20
N SER A 642 25.79 10.63 -1.99
CA SER A 642 27.21 10.37 -1.71
C SER A 642 27.51 8.87 -1.65
N CYS A 643 28.80 8.48 -1.61
CA CYS A 643 29.21 7.07 -1.50
C CYS A 643 28.90 6.46 -0.12
N GLU A 644 28.69 7.31 0.89
CA GLU A 644 28.36 6.92 2.26
C GLU A 644 27.10 6.05 2.36
N ILE A 645 26.17 6.18 1.41
CA ILE A 645 24.95 5.35 1.37
C ILE A 645 25.27 3.85 1.29
N TRP A 646 26.39 3.49 0.67
CA TRP A 646 26.81 2.10 0.49
C TRP A 646 27.41 1.49 1.77
N LYS A 647 27.63 2.29 2.83
CA LYS A 647 28.10 1.81 4.14
C LYS A 647 26.98 1.22 5.01
N LEU A 648 25.71 1.41 4.62
CA LEU A 648 24.55 0.94 5.37
C LEU A 648 24.39 -0.58 5.27
N LYS A 649 24.94 -1.30 6.25
CA LYS A 649 25.00 -2.78 6.25
C LYS A 649 23.64 -3.47 6.33
N ARG A 650 22.67 -2.89 7.04
CA ARG A 650 21.32 -3.47 7.22
C ARG A 650 20.32 -3.06 6.12
N LEU A 651 20.71 -2.19 5.18
CA LEU A 651 19.81 -1.66 4.16
C LEU A 651 19.42 -2.74 3.14
N LYS A 652 18.15 -3.14 3.17
CA LYS A 652 17.52 -4.10 2.24
C LYS A 652 16.90 -3.43 1.03
N HIS A 653 16.37 -2.23 1.19
CA HIS A 653 15.59 -1.55 0.16
C HIS A 653 16.03 -0.10 -0.02
N LEU A 654 16.57 0.22 -1.20
CA LEU A 654 16.95 1.57 -1.57
C LEU A 654 16.11 2.03 -2.76
N TYR A 655 15.24 3.02 -2.53
CA TYR A 655 14.44 3.64 -3.57
C TYR A 655 14.85 5.08 -3.81
N LEU A 656 15.61 5.33 -4.86
CA LEU A 656 15.90 6.66 -5.36
C LEU A 656 14.96 6.92 -6.53
N ARG A 657 13.77 7.47 -6.29
CA ARG A 657 12.73 7.59 -7.34
C ARG A 657 13.14 8.56 -8.44
N ASP A 658 13.81 9.64 -8.08
CA ASP A 658 14.41 10.60 -9.00
C ASP A 658 15.71 11.17 -8.41
N ALA A 659 16.84 10.90 -9.05
CA ALA A 659 18.16 11.34 -8.61
C ALA A 659 18.93 12.04 -9.75
N LYS A 660 19.54 13.20 -9.47
CA LYS A 660 20.39 13.88 -10.46
C LYS A 660 21.82 13.31 -10.52
N ARG A 661 22.41 12.98 -9.36
CA ARG A 661 23.75 12.39 -9.24
C ARG A 661 23.77 11.33 -8.16
N VAL A 662 24.33 10.17 -8.48
CA VAL A 662 24.57 9.08 -7.52
C VAL A 662 26.07 8.74 -7.55
N ALA A 663 26.65 8.51 -6.38
CA ALA A 663 28.02 8.04 -6.26
C ALA A 663 28.14 6.58 -6.70
N LEU A 664 29.28 6.23 -7.28
CA LEU A 664 29.55 4.86 -7.71
C LEU A 664 29.60 3.93 -6.48
N PRO A 665 29.10 2.69 -6.59
CA PRO A 665 29.38 1.65 -5.62
C PRO A 665 30.89 1.40 -5.48
N PRO A 666 31.32 0.72 -4.41
CA PRO A 666 32.71 0.26 -4.24
C PRO A 666 33.20 -0.56 -5.44
N GLU A 667 34.51 -0.54 -5.73
CA GLU A 667 35.10 -1.22 -6.90
C GLU A 667 35.36 -2.71 -6.68
N SER A 668 35.68 -3.08 -5.44
CA SER A 668 35.98 -4.45 -5.00
C SER A 668 35.27 -4.77 -3.70
N GLY A 669 34.74 -5.98 -3.58
CA GLY A 669 34.02 -6.45 -2.41
C GLY A 669 34.82 -6.45 -1.11
N GLY A 670 36.14 -6.68 -1.11
CA GLY A 670 36.90 -6.78 0.15
C GLY A 670 36.16 -7.63 1.20
N GLU A 671 36.04 -7.14 2.44
CA GLU A 671 35.15 -7.69 3.48
C GLU A 671 33.71 -7.09 3.47
N ILE A 672 33.38 -6.20 2.53
CA ILE A 672 32.13 -5.42 2.50
C ILE A 672 31.08 -6.13 1.64
N LYS A 673 30.14 -6.83 2.30
CA LYS A 673 28.90 -7.33 1.70
C LYS A 673 27.74 -6.40 2.06
N ILE A 674 27.03 -5.90 1.05
CA ILE A 674 25.86 -5.03 1.23
C ILE A 674 24.58 -5.88 1.17
N ASN A 675 23.74 -5.79 2.20
CA ASN A 675 22.51 -6.59 2.35
C ASN A 675 21.34 -6.08 1.49
N LEU A 676 21.61 -5.57 0.28
CA LEU A 676 20.61 -4.91 -0.55
C LEU A 676 19.84 -5.93 -1.40
N GLN A 677 18.52 -5.97 -1.24
CA GLN A 677 17.63 -6.86 -1.99
C GLN A 677 16.90 -6.15 -3.14
N THR A 678 16.58 -4.88 -2.96
CA THR A 678 15.90 -4.04 -3.96
C THR A 678 16.63 -2.73 -4.15
N LEU A 679 16.93 -2.40 -5.41
CA LEU A 679 17.53 -1.14 -5.80
C LEU A 679 16.68 -0.47 -6.89
N TRP A 680 16.16 0.73 -6.61
CA TRP A 680 15.56 1.60 -7.61
C TRP A 680 16.46 2.81 -7.84
N LEU A 681 17.03 2.91 -9.04
CA LEU A 681 17.89 3.99 -9.52
C LEU A 681 17.15 4.85 -10.56
N GLY A 682 16.38 5.81 -10.06
CA GLY A 682 15.68 6.80 -10.86
C GLY A 682 16.59 7.92 -11.35
N ILE A 683 17.69 7.61 -12.02
CA ILE A 683 18.66 8.64 -12.43
C ILE A 683 18.17 9.38 -13.68
N ARG A 684 18.18 10.72 -13.69
CA ARG A 684 17.90 11.50 -14.89
C ARG A 684 19.04 11.34 -15.91
N ARG A 685 18.75 10.67 -17.02
CA ARG A 685 19.75 10.19 -17.99
C ARG A 685 20.55 11.31 -18.70
N PHE A 686 20.01 12.53 -18.84
CA PHE A 686 20.67 13.62 -19.58
C PHE A 686 21.88 14.26 -18.89
N THR A 687 22.06 14.04 -17.58
CA THR A 687 23.07 14.82 -16.86
C THR A 687 24.47 14.23 -16.85
N PHE A 688 24.67 12.90 -16.93
CA PHE A 688 26.03 12.29 -16.89
C PHE A 688 26.08 10.88 -17.55
N ARG A 689 26.30 10.83 -18.87
CA ARG A 689 26.48 9.62 -19.71
C ARG A 689 27.29 8.48 -19.05
N ASN A 690 28.51 8.76 -18.59
CA ASN A 690 29.43 7.72 -18.08
C ASN A 690 29.12 7.17 -16.67
N ARG A 691 28.39 7.91 -15.82
CA ARG A 691 28.21 7.52 -14.40
C ARG A 691 27.15 6.43 -14.22
N TYR A 692 26.12 6.43 -15.06
CA TYR A 692 25.05 5.43 -15.00
C TYR A 692 25.57 4.02 -15.34
N LYS A 693 26.31 3.90 -16.45
CA LYS A 693 27.03 2.68 -16.85
C LYS A 693 27.99 2.22 -15.75
N GLY A 694 28.74 3.14 -15.16
CA GLY A 694 29.64 2.85 -14.05
C GLY A 694 28.96 2.29 -12.80
N ILE A 695 27.75 2.74 -12.45
CA ILE A 695 27.01 2.17 -11.30
C ILE A 695 26.60 0.73 -11.61
N VAL A 696 25.99 0.50 -12.77
CA VAL A 696 25.46 -0.81 -13.16
C VAL A 696 26.57 -1.87 -13.27
N LEU A 697 27.72 -1.51 -13.84
CA LEU A 697 28.90 -2.39 -13.92
C LEU A 697 29.49 -2.77 -12.55
N ARG A 698 29.21 -1.98 -11.50
CA ARG A 698 29.66 -2.25 -10.13
C ARG A 698 28.62 -2.95 -9.27
N LEU A 699 27.43 -3.27 -9.80
CA LEU A 699 26.44 -4.10 -9.12
C LEU A 699 26.83 -5.58 -9.18
N LYS A 700 27.99 -5.93 -8.62
CA LYS A 700 28.54 -7.28 -8.70
C LYS A 700 28.01 -8.18 -7.56
N PRO A 701 27.83 -9.50 -7.79
CA PRO A 701 27.31 -10.42 -6.77
C PRO A 701 28.17 -10.55 -5.50
N ASP A 702 29.48 -10.30 -5.59
CA ASP A 702 30.39 -10.28 -4.42
C ASP A 702 30.09 -9.11 -3.47
N ILE A 703 29.63 -7.98 -4.02
CA ILE A 703 29.23 -6.79 -3.25
C ILE A 703 27.75 -6.86 -2.85
N PHE A 704 26.88 -7.28 -3.77
CA PHE A 704 25.42 -7.30 -3.63
C PHE A 704 24.84 -8.71 -3.76
N PRO A 705 25.17 -9.64 -2.85
CA PRO A 705 24.81 -11.05 -2.99
C PRO A 705 23.30 -11.30 -2.95
N GLN A 706 22.51 -10.39 -2.36
CA GLN A 706 21.06 -10.58 -2.21
C GLN A 706 20.22 -9.76 -3.20
N LEU A 707 20.81 -9.07 -4.18
CA LEU A 707 20.08 -8.17 -5.07
C LEU A 707 19.16 -8.96 -6.03
N LYS A 708 17.87 -9.04 -5.68
CA LYS A 708 16.84 -9.75 -6.45
C LYS A 708 16.06 -8.84 -7.39
N LYS A 709 15.99 -7.53 -7.11
CA LYS A 709 15.16 -6.58 -7.86
C LYS A 709 15.89 -5.28 -8.19
N LEU A 710 15.87 -4.91 -9.47
CA LEU A 710 16.50 -3.71 -10.00
C LEU A 710 15.50 -2.90 -10.82
N VAL A 711 15.40 -1.61 -10.51
CA VAL A 711 14.60 -0.65 -11.27
C VAL A 711 15.52 0.45 -11.77
N LEU A 712 15.48 0.72 -13.07
CA LEU A 712 16.41 1.55 -13.79
C LEU A 712 15.68 2.66 -14.54
N GLY A 713 16.00 3.92 -14.26
CA GLY A 713 15.41 5.08 -14.91
C GLY A 713 14.31 5.74 -14.08
N SER A 714 14.06 7.03 -14.37
CA SER A 714 13.17 7.88 -13.57
C SER A 714 11.78 8.01 -14.21
N PRO A 715 10.68 7.88 -13.45
CA PRO A 715 9.33 8.19 -13.93
C PRO A 715 9.14 9.69 -14.24
N SER A 716 10.00 10.57 -13.71
CA SER A 716 9.91 12.03 -13.83
C SER A 716 10.37 12.59 -15.18
N PHE A 717 10.89 11.74 -16.07
CA PHE A 717 11.31 12.16 -17.42
C PHE A 717 10.17 12.86 -18.20
N ARG A 718 8.92 12.61 -17.78
CA ARG A 718 7.68 13.15 -18.36
C ARG A 718 7.46 14.66 -18.16
N ILE A 719 8.20 15.35 -17.29
CA ILE A 719 7.93 16.77 -16.96
C ILE A 719 8.42 17.75 -18.06
N SER A 720 9.34 17.36 -18.94
CA SER A 720 9.97 18.33 -19.86
C SER A 720 9.21 18.61 -21.15
N GLY A 721 8.22 17.82 -21.55
CA GLY A 721 7.23 18.16 -22.59
C GLY A 721 7.77 18.61 -23.96
N GLN A 722 9.08 18.55 -24.21
CA GLN A 722 9.62 18.65 -25.55
C GLN A 722 9.17 17.37 -26.26
N ARG A 723 8.52 17.52 -27.43
CA ARG A 723 8.77 16.56 -28.52
C ARG A 723 10.27 16.60 -28.73
N LEU A 724 10.98 15.72 -28.05
CA LEU A 724 12.42 15.62 -28.12
C LEU A 724 12.72 15.06 -29.51
N GLY A 725 12.86 15.95 -30.50
CA GLY A 725 13.31 15.55 -31.83
C GLY A 725 14.63 14.81 -31.73
N ASN A 726 14.72 13.59 -32.27
CA ASN A 726 15.95 12.81 -32.46
C ASN A 726 16.96 12.84 -31.29
N PHE A 727 16.50 12.75 -30.03
CA PHE A 727 17.39 12.57 -28.86
C PHE A 727 17.77 11.09 -28.61
N SER A 728 17.28 10.14 -29.43
CA SER A 728 17.70 8.73 -29.41
C SER A 728 19.22 8.56 -29.55
N ARG A 729 19.92 9.53 -30.14
CA ARG A 729 21.40 9.56 -30.24
C ARG A 729 22.13 9.98 -28.94
N LEU A 730 21.41 10.30 -27.86
CA LEU A 730 21.99 10.91 -26.64
C LEU A 730 22.06 9.97 -25.42
N LEU A 731 21.44 8.79 -25.47
CA LEU A 731 21.45 7.81 -24.38
C LEU A 731 22.50 6.72 -24.62
N ASP A 732 23.36 6.44 -23.63
CA ASP A 732 24.28 5.31 -23.74
C ASP A 732 23.50 3.98 -23.59
N PRO A 733 23.80 2.96 -24.41
CA PRO A 733 23.20 1.64 -24.27
C PRO A 733 23.47 1.07 -22.88
N LEU A 734 22.45 0.42 -22.32
CA LEU A 734 22.58 -0.28 -21.05
C LEU A 734 23.70 -1.33 -21.18
N PRO A 735 24.68 -1.35 -20.27
CA PRO A 735 25.67 -2.42 -20.27
C PRO A 735 24.97 -3.77 -20.04
N SER A 736 25.63 -4.85 -20.46
CA SER A 736 25.20 -6.20 -20.09
C SER A 736 24.99 -6.29 -18.57
N LEU A 737 23.90 -6.94 -18.19
CA LEU A 737 23.50 -7.20 -16.82
C LEU A 737 23.76 -8.66 -16.43
N SER A 738 24.39 -9.44 -17.30
CA SER A 738 24.60 -10.88 -17.13
C SER A 738 25.39 -11.24 -15.87
N HIS A 739 26.26 -10.33 -15.41
CA HIS A 739 27.01 -10.48 -14.16
C HIS A 739 26.13 -10.45 -12.90
N ILE A 740 24.91 -9.91 -12.97
CA ILE A 740 23.99 -9.80 -11.82
C ILE A 740 23.14 -11.08 -11.71
N SER A 741 23.78 -12.22 -11.51
CA SER A 741 23.15 -13.55 -11.61
C SER A 741 21.97 -13.78 -10.66
N ASN A 742 21.90 -13.11 -9.51
CA ASN A 742 20.80 -13.26 -8.55
C ASN A 742 19.56 -12.43 -8.89
N LEU A 743 19.60 -11.63 -9.97
CA LEU A 743 18.50 -10.74 -10.34
C LEU A 743 17.31 -11.53 -10.90
N GLN A 744 16.17 -11.39 -10.23
CA GLN A 744 14.90 -12.04 -10.62
C GLN A 744 13.93 -11.07 -11.30
N SER A 745 14.07 -9.77 -11.05
CA SER A 745 13.11 -8.75 -11.49
C SER A 745 13.83 -7.50 -11.98
N LEU A 746 13.63 -7.17 -13.25
CA LEU A 746 14.17 -5.99 -13.90
C LEU A 746 13.03 -5.10 -14.41
N LYS A 747 13.09 -3.82 -14.04
CA LYS A 747 12.21 -2.79 -14.61
C LYS A 747 13.04 -1.64 -15.16
N THR A 748 12.77 -1.23 -16.39
CA THR A 748 13.46 -0.11 -17.03
C THR A 748 12.47 0.97 -17.46
N PHE A 749 12.92 2.22 -17.50
CA PHE A 749 12.22 3.39 -18.03
C PHE A 749 13.06 4.02 -19.14
N GLY A 750 12.47 4.32 -20.30
CA GLY A 750 13.15 4.92 -21.45
C GLY A 750 13.85 3.90 -22.35
N GLN A 751 14.57 4.39 -23.37
CA GLN A 751 15.34 3.59 -24.34
C GLN A 751 16.19 2.50 -23.64
N PHE A 752 15.99 1.27 -24.10
CA PHE A 752 16.76 0.08 -23.71
C PHE A 752 17.50 -0.38 -24.96
N GLU A 753 18.75 0.05 -25.12
CA GLU A 753 19.65 -0.55 -26.11
C GLU A 753 20.59 -1.48 -25.33
N PRO A 754 20.43 -2.81 -25.43
CA PRO A 754 21.51 -3.69 -25.04
C PRO A 754 22.68 -3.48 -26.02
N GLN A 755 23.91 -3.55 -25.53
CA GLN A 755 25.12 -3.41 -26.38
C GLN A 755 25.26 -4.53 -27.43
N SER A 756 24.39 -5.54 -27.39
CA SER A 756 24.34 -6.69 -28.29
C SER A 756 22.91 -7.23 -28.38
N ASP A 757 22.51 -7.74 -29.55
CA ASP A 757 21.24 -8.49 -29.73
C ASP A 757 21.27 -9.91 -29.10
N ASP A 758 22.17 -10.13 -28.15
CA ASP A 758 22.34 -11.39 -27.43
C ASP A 758 21.52 -11.42 -26.14
N ALA A 759 20.67 -12.44 -25.99
CA ALA A 759 19.89 -12.68 -24.79
C ALA A 759 20.77 -12.91 -23.55
N ASN A 760 22.03 -13.34 -23.75
CA ASN A 760 23.02 -13.46 -22.69
C ASN A 760 23.39 -12.11 -22.05
N ALA A 761 22.98 -10.98 -22.62
CA ALA A 761 23.12 -9.67 -21.96
C ALA A 761 22.20 -9.51 -20.73
N PHE A 762 21.20 -10.37 -20.57
CA PHE A 762 20.31 -10.37 -19.41
C PHE A 762 20.76 -11.36 -18.33
N PRO A 763 20.36 -11.14 -17.07
CA PRO A 763 20.57 -12.12 -16.01
C PRO A 763 19.82 -13.42 -16.31
N SER A 764 20.50 -14.56 -16.16
CA SER A 764 19.94 -15.89 -16.44
C SER A 764 18.74 -16.24 -15.55
N ASN A 765 18.68 -15.74 -14.32
CA ASN A 765 17.59 -15.99 -13.36
C ASN A 765 16.42 -15.01 -13.47
N LEU A 766 16.37 -14.18 -14.52
CA LEU A 766 15.34 -13.17 -14.69
C LEU A 766 13.96 -13.81 -14.94
N THR A 767 13.04 -13.63 -13.99
CA THR A 767 11.65 -14.13 -14.09
C THR A 767 10.65 -13.04 -14.45
N LYS A 768 11.01 -11.78 -14.25
CA LYS A 768 10.14 -10.62 -14.52
C LYS A 768 10.89 -9.50 -15.22
N LEU A 769 10.37 -9.10 -16.37
CA LEU A 769 10.82 -7.95 -17.14
C LEU A 769 9.67 -6.96 -17.33
N THR A 770 9.93 -5.69 -17.05
CA THR A 770 9.01 -4.59 -17.34
C THR A 770 9.76 -3.48 -18.06
N LEU A 771 9.45 -3.29 -19.33
CA LEU A 771 9.96 -2.19 -20.12
C LEU A 771 8.89 -1.11 -20.19
N LYS A 772 9.24 0.10 -19.78
CA LYS A 772 8.32 1.24 -19.76
C LYS A 772 8.92 2.43 -20.51
N ASP A 773 8.06 3.24 -21.14
CA ASP A 773 8.48 4.42 -21.91
C ASP A 773 9.46 3.99 -23.03
N LEU A 774 9.00 3.06 -23.87
CA LEU A 774 9.77 2.44 -24.95
C LEU A 774 9.99 3.41 -26.11
N GLU A 775 11.17 3.36 -26.72
CA GLU A 775 11.47 4.02 -28.00
C GLU A 775 11.94 2.92 -28.96
N LEU A 776 11.21 2.71 -30.05
CA LEU A 776 11.38 1.65 -31.03
C LEU A 776 11.67 2.31 -32.39
N GLN A 777 12.95 2.56 -32.69
CA GLN A 777 13.36 2.99 -34.04
C GLN A 777 13.25 1.82 -35.04
N ASP A 778 13.23 2.10 -36.35
CA ASP A 778 12.95 1.11 -37.40
C ASP A 778 13.92 -0.10 -37.44
N ASP A 779 15.07 -0.03 -36.76
CA ASP A 779 16.06 -1.12 -36.59
C ASP A 779 16.21 -1.62 -35.14
N PHE A 780 15.32 -1.21 -34.23
CA PHE A 780 15.51 -1.37 -32.79
C PHE A 780 15.15 -2.78 -32.29
N PHE A 781 16.14 -3.43 -31.66
CA PHE A 781 16.05 -4.61 -30.77
C PHE A 781 14.95 -5.62 -31.12
N SER A 782 15.35 -6.71 -31.79
CA SER A 782 14.39 -7.76 -32.10
C SER A 782 13.81 -8.34 -30.81
N ILE A 783 12.49 -8.28 -30.66
CA ILE A 783 11.73 -9.00 -29.63
C ILE A 783 12.13 -10.49 -29.56
N SER A 784 12.69 -11.06 -30.63
CA SER A 784 13.27 -12.41 -30.65
C SER A 784 14.39 -12.59 -29.63
N THR A 785 15.20 -11.57 -29.35
CA THR A 785 16.24 -11.63 -28.32
C THR A 785 15.63 -11.76 -26.93
N LEU A 786 14.51 -11.06 -26.66
CA LEU A 786 13.76 -11.29 -25.42
C LEU A 786 13.10 -12.67 -25.41
N GLY A 787 12.66 -13.15 -26.58
CA GLY A 787 12.10 -14.49 -26.76
C GLY A 787 13.01 -15.60 -26.26
N GLN A 788 14.33 -15.43 -26.37
CA GLN A 788 15.32 -16.39 -25.90
C GLN A 788 15.46 -16.44 -24.36
N LEU A 789 14.82 -15.55 -23.60
CA LEU A 789 14.88 -15.55 -22.13
C LEU A 789 14.08 -16.74 -21.56
N THR A 790 14.79 -17.83 -21.29
CA THR A 790 14.20 -19.12 -20.94
C THR A 790 13.48 -19.15 -19.60
N ASN A 791 13.88 -18.32 -18.63
CA ASN A 791 13.29 -18.29 -17.28
C ASN A 791 12.21 -17.20 -17.11
N LEU A 792 11.94 -16.41 -18.14
CA LEU A 792 11.04 -15.28 -18.05
C LEU A 792 9.58 -15.74 -17.91
N ARG A 793 8.93 -15.37 -16.80
CA ARG A 793 7.53 -15.69 -16.50
C ARG A 793 6.59 -14.51 -16.71
N ILE A 794 7.10 -13.28 -16.58
CA ILE A 794 6.32 -12.05 -16.73
C ILE A 794 7.05 -11.09 -17.65
N MET A 795 6.34 -10.64 -18.67
CA MET A 795 6.78 -9.57 -19.54
C MET A 795 5.72 -8.48 -19.60
N LYS A 796 6.17 -7.23 -19.43
CA LYS A 796 5.31 -6.06 -19.55
C LYS A 796 5.94 -5.03 -20.45
N LEU A 797 5.20 -4.60 -21.47
CA LEU A 797 5.52 -3.51 -22.37
C LEU A 797 4.51 -2.39 -22.09
N ILE A 798 4.98 -1.26 -21.56
CA ILE A 798 4.10 -0.20 -21.08
C ILE A 798 4.54 1.13 -21.68
N TYR A 799 3.67 1.75 -22.47
CA TYR A 799 3.80 3.09 -23.03
C TYR A 799 4.97 3.22 -24.00
N GLN A 800 4.66 3.51 -25.26
CA GLN A 800 5.63 3.84 -26.30
C GLN A 800 5.72 5.37 -26.45
N LEU A 801 6.94 5.89 -26.60
CA LEU A 801 7.26 7.31 -26.68
C LEU A 801 7.16 7.87 -28.09
N ASP A 802 7.52 7.06 -29.09
CA ASP A 802 7.42 7.40 -30.49
C ASP A 802 6.10 6.92 -31.11
N ASP A 803 5.84 7.42 -32.33
CA ASP A 803 4.68 7.04 -33.14
C ASP A 803 5.01 5.87 -34.09
N CYS A 804 6.16 5.19 -33.94
CA CYS A 804 6.58 4.12 -34.81
C CYS A 804 5.68 2.89 -34.64
N ARG A 805 5.24 2.33 -35.76
CA ARG A 805 4.45 1.10 -35.78
C ARG A 805 5.36 -0.07 -36.03
N PHE A 806 5.25 -1.13 -35.26
CA PHE A 806 6.10 -2.31 -35.43
C PHE A 806 5.32 -3.62 -35.48
N HIS A 807 5.95 -4.61 -36.11
CA HIS A 807 5.45 -5.98 -36.21
C HIS A 807 6.02 -6.82 -35.08
N LEU A 808 5.15 -7.25 -34.16
CA LEU A 808 5.49 -8.23 -33.13
C LEU A 808 5.50 -9.63 -33.75
N LYS A 809 6.69 -10.15 -34.11
CA LYS A 809 6.86 -11.50 -34.66
C LYS A 809 7.52 -12.41 -33.61
N LEU A 810 6.82 -13.47 -33.22
CA LEU A 810 7.29 -14.47 -32.27
C LEU A 810 7.40 -15.84 -32.95
N VAL A 811 8.56 -16.48 -32.84
CA VAL A 811 8.90 -17.74 -33.49
C VAL A 811 8.84 -18.93 -32.51
N ALA A 812 8.82 -20.15 -33.05
CA ALA A 812 8.81 -21.35 -32.22
C ALA A 812 10.00 -21.38 -31.24
N GLY A 813 9.72 -21.65 -29.96
CA GLY A 813 10.73 -21.64 -28.90
C GLY A 813 10.85 -20.32 -28.13
N ASP A 814 10.29 -19.23 -28.65
CA ASP A 814 10.27 -17.96 -27.92
C ASP A 814 9.43 -18.05 -26.64
N PHE A 815 9.97 -17.51 -25.55
CA PHE A 815 9.33 -17.33 -24.25
C PHE A 815 8.78 -18.65 -23.66
N PRO A 816 9.63 -19.67 -23.44
CA PRO A 816 9.18 -21.02 -23.10
C PRO A 816 8.47 -21.12 -21.74
N GLN A 817 8.74 -20.18 -20.82
CA GLN A 817 8.18 -20.15 -19.46
C GLN A 817 7.23 -18.97 -19.21
N LEU A 818 6.89 -18.19 -20.24
CA LEU A 818 6.11 -16.97 -20.05
C LEU A 818 4.66 -17.29 -19.68
N GLU A 819 4.26 -16.85 -18.50
CA GLU A 819 2.90 -17.06 -17.97
C GLU A 819 2.03 -15.81 -18.13
N VAL A 820 2.63 -14.62 -18.12
CA VAL A 820 1.93 -13.33 -18.18
C VAL A 820 2.58 -12.41 -19.19
N PHE A 821 1.78 -11.94 -20.15
CA PHE A 821 2.17 -10.91 -21.10
C PHE A 821 1.22 -9.70 -21.03
N GLU A 822 1.76 -8.52 -20.78
CA GLU A 822 0.99 -7.26 -20.69
C GLU A 822 1.52 -6.25 -21.72
N MET A 823 0.64 -5.76 -22.59
CA MET A 823 0.89 -4.66 -23.50
C MET A 823 -0.05 -3.51 -23.15
N ARG A 824 0.50 -2.32 -22.91
CA ARG A 824 -0.27 -1.13 -22.58
C ARG A 824 0.23 0.06 -23.37
N GLU A 825 -0.65 0.73 -24.11
CA GLU A 825 -0.32 1.96 -24.86
C GLU A 825 0.90 1.75 -25.78
N ILE A 826 0.93 0.62 -26.51
CA ILE A 826 1.98 0.23 -27.46
C ILE A 826 1.43 0.26 -28.90
N ASN A 827 2.25 0.71 -29.86
CA ASN A 827 1.89 0.84 -31.27
C ASN A 827 2.20 -0.43 -32.10
N VAL A 828 1.81 -1.61 -31.59
CA VAL A 828 1.88 -2.86 -32.38
C VAL A 828 0.84 -2.78 -33.50
N CYS A 829 1.26 -2.81 -34.77
CA CYS A 829 0.34 -2.82 -35.91
C CYS A 829 0.00 -4.23 -36.41
N LYS A 830 0.94 -5.17 -36.26
CA LYS A 830 0.76 -6.57 -36.64
C LYS A 830 1.37 -7.46 -35.57
N TRP A 831 0.68 -8.55 -35.24
CA TRP A 831 1.18 -9.58 -34.35
C TRP A 831 1.14 -10.93 -35.05
N THR A 832 2.30 -11.59 -35.18
CA THR A 832 2.41 -12.96 -35.69
C THR A 832 2.98 -13.87 -34.62
N LEU A 833 2.27 -14.98 -34.38
CA LEU A 833 2.64 -15.98 -33.39
C LEU A 833 2.79 -17.35 -34.08
N GLN A 834 4.00 -17.88 -34.14
CA GLN A 834 4.22 -19.23 -34.64
C GLN A 834 3.85 -20.31 -33.62
N LYS A 835 3.48 -21.49 -34.10
CA LYS A 835 3.18 -22.65 -33.25
C LYS A 835 4.41 -23.01 -32.41
N GLY A 836 4.24 -23.13 -31.09
CA GLY A 836 5.32 -23.42 -30.15
C GLY A 836 5.94 -22.19 -29.47
N ALA A 837 5.52 -20.97 -29.81
CA ALA A 837 5.85 -19.76 -29.06
C ALA A 837 4.94 -19.61 -27.83
N MET A 838 5.48 -19.10 -26.71
CA MET A 838 4.75 -18.85 -25.44
C MET A 838 3.86 -20.02 -24.97
N PRO A 839 4.38 -21.26 -24.88
CA PRO A 839 3.56 -22.45 -24.62
C PRO A 839 2.88 -22.47 -23.23
N ARG A 840 3.34 -21.64 -22.29
CA ARG A 840 2.85 -21.57 -20.90
C ARG A 840 2.01 -20.33 -20.60
N LEU A 841 1.62 -19.55 -21.61
CA LEU A 841 0.90 -18.29 -21.41
C LEU A 841 -0.47 -18.52 -20.75
N ARG A 842 -0.69 -17.91 -19.58
CA ARG A 842 -1.94 -18.02 -18.81
C ARG A 842 -2.76 -16.74 -18.85
N HIS A 843 -2.10 -15.58 -18.92
CA HIS A 843 -2.75 -14.28 -18.91
C HIS A 843 -2.16 -13.36 -19.97
N LEU A 844 -3.03 -12.84 -20.83
CA LEU A 844 -2.72 -11.79 -21.79
C LEU A 844 -3.54 -10.55 -21.44
N VAL A 845 -2.87 -9.42 -21.23
CA VAL A 845 -3.52 -8.13 -20.96
C VAL A 845 -3.13 -7.15 -22.05
N ILE A 846 -4.11 -6.61 -22.76
CA ILE A 846 -3.93 -5.56 -23.76
C ILE A 846 -4.73 -4.34 -23.30
N HIS A 847 -4.08 -3.20 -23.16
CA HIS A 847 -4.71 -1.97 -22.69
C HIS A 847 -4.39 -0.79 -23.59
N ASP A 848 -5.39 -0.21 -24.26
CA ASP A 848 -5.27 1.01 -25.07
C ASP A 848 -4.15 0.94 -26.13
N CYS A 849 -4.03 -0.20 -26.82
CA CYS A 849 -3.08 -0.40 -27.93
C CYS A 849 -3.78 -0.06 -29.25
N LYS A 850 -3.69 1.21 -29.65
CA LYS A 850 -4.53 1.80 -30.71
C LYS A 850 -4.25 1.29 -32.13
N CYS A 851 -3.06 0.77 -32.38
CA CYS A 851 -2.66 0.29 -33.72
C CYS A 851 -2.94 -1.21 -33.92
N LEU A 852 -3.32 -1.95 -32.87
CA LEU A 852 -3.47 -3.39 -32.94
C LEU A 852 -4.89 -3.73 -33.42
N ASP A 853 -5.02 -4.18 -34.66
CA ASP A 853 -6.33 -4.43 -35.28
C ASP A 853 -6.86 -5.86 -35.10
N GLU A 854 -5.98 -6.84 -34.86
CA GLU A 854 -6.34 -8.24 -34.71
C GLU A 854 -5.38 -9.01 -33.79
N LEU A 855 -5.83 -10.14 -33.23
CA LEU A 855 -5.00 -11.06 -32.45
C LEU A 855 -4.67 -12.34 -33.28
N PRO A 856 -3.45 -12.90 -33.13
CA PRO A 856 -3.08 -14.14 -33.80
C PRO A 856 -4.02 -15.30 -33.43
N GLN A 857 -4.53 -16.03 -34.43
CA GLN A 857 -5.40 -17.19 -34.21
C GLN A 857 -4.72 -18.29 -33.37
N GLN A 858 -3.39 -18.38 -33.45
CA GLN A 858 -2.58 -19.35 -32.73
C GLN A 858 -2.68 -19.18 -31.20
N LEU A 859 -3.03 -17.99 -30.69
CA LEU A 859 -3.26 -17.77 -29.25
C LEU A 859 -4.39 -18.66 -28.72
N TRP A 860 -5.42 -18.89 -29.53
CA TRP A 860 -6.58 -19.70 -29.19
C TRP A 860 -6.31 -21.20 -29.29
N CYS A 861 -5.17 -21.59 -29.85
CA CYS A 861 -4.74 -22.98 -29.99
C CYS A 861 -3.67 -23.38 -28.94
N LEU A 862 -3.34 -22.49 -28.00
CA LEU A 862 -2.39 -22.78 -26.92
C LEU A 862 -3.00 -23.76 -25.91
N THR A 863 -2.21 -24.73 -25.45
CA THR A 863 -2.64 -25.77 -24.50
C THR A 863 -3.12 -25.22 -23.15
N THR A 864 -2.70 -24.00 -22.78
CA THR A 864 -3.05 -23.35 -21.52
C THR A 864 -4.38 -22.59 -21.56
N SER A 865 -4.98 -22.40 -22.74
CA SER A 865 -6.18 -21.58 -22.95
C SER A 865 -6.11 -20.23 -22.20
N PRO A 866 -5.23 -19.30 -22.63
CA PRO A 866 -4.94 -18.08 -21.87
C PRO A 866 -6.19 -17.22 -21.64
N ARG A 867 -6.32 -16.65 -20.43
CA ARG A 867 -7.32 -15.60 -20.17
C ARG A 867 -6.85 -14.31 -20.84
N VAL A 868 -7.58 -13.88 -21.86
CA VAL A 868 -7.30 -12.65 -22.61
C VAL A 868 -8.19 -11.51 -22.10
N HIS A 869 -7.57 -10.44 -21.63
CA HIS A 869 -8.22 -9.23 -21.16
C HIS A 869 -7.86 -8.08 -22.10
N VAL A 870 -8.86 -7.51 -22.77
CA VAL A 870 -8.66 -6.36 -23.67
C VAL A 870 -9.43 -5.17 -23.12
N LEU A 871 -8.68 -4.14 -22.75
CA LEU A 871 -9.18 -2.92 -22.11
C LEU A 871 -9.01 -1.76 -23.10
N LYS A 872 -10.09 -1.03 -23.41
CA LYS A 872 -10.09 0.04 -24.42
C LYS A 872 -9.55 -0.42 -25.80
N PRO A 873 -10.12 -1.47 -26.42
CA PRO A 873 -9.74 -1.86 -27.78
C PRO A 873 -10.06 -0.74 -28.79
N ASN A 874 -9.32 -0.71 -29.91
CA ASN A 874 -9.74 0.06 -31.07
C ASN A 874 -10.96 -0.62 -31.75
N HIS A 875 -11.62 0.07 -32.68
CA HIS A 875 -12.83 -0.44 -33.32
C HIS A 875 -12.58 -1.74 -34.13
N ALA A 876 -11.44 -1.83 -34.82
CA ALA A 876 -11.10 -3.00 -35.63
C ALA A 876 -10.90 -4.26 -34.77
N LEU A 877 -10.15 -4.13 -33.68
CA LEU A 877 -9.90 -5.20 -32.71
C LEU A 877 -11.16 -5.63 -31.98
N ALA A 878 -12.01 -4.68 -31.57
CA ALA A 878 -13.29 -4.99 -30.96
C ALA A 878 -14.16 -5.83 -31.91
N LYS A 879 -14.23 -5.45 -33.20
CA LYS A 879 -14.96 -6.20 -34.22
C LYS A 879 -14.36 -7.59 -34.48
N SER A 880 -13.04 -7.69 -34.58
CA SER A 880 -12.32 -8.95 -34.77
C SER A 880 -12.61 -9.93 -33.63
N LEU A 881 -12.54 -9.47 -32.37
CA LEU A 881 -12.78 -10.30 -31.19
C LEU A 881 -14.21 -10.82 -31.07
N LEU A 882 -15.20 -10.11 -31.64
CA LEU A 882 -16.60 -10.57 -31.69
C LEU A 882 -16.82 -11.71 -32.70
N GLN A 883 -15.92 -11.87 -33.67
CA GLN A 883 -16.02 -12.85 -34.76
C GLN A 883 -15.24 -14.14 -34.50
N VAL A 884 -14.50 -14.23 -33.38
CA VAL A 884 -13.71 -15.42 -33.05
C VAL A 884 -14.62 -16.52 -32.48
N GLU A 885 -14.63 -17.69 -33.11
CA GLU A 885 -15.27 -18.91 -32.58
C GLU A 885 -14.33 -19.61 -31.58
N PHE A 886 -14.77 -19.76 -30.32
CA PHE A 886 -13.98 -20.36 -29.24
C PHE A 886 -14.33 -21.85 -29.09
N LYS A 887 -13.32 -22.73 -29.14
CA LYS A 887 -13.53 -24.19 -29.01
C LYS A 887 -14.10 -24.62 -27.66
N ASP A 888 -13.86 -23.85 -26.58
CA ASP A 888 -14.24 -24.22 -25.20
C ASP A 888 -15.10 -23.15 -24.49
N GLY A 889 -15.82 -22.29 -25.22
CA GLY A 889 -16.69 -21.25 -24.62
C GLY A 889 -15.97 -20.14 -23.83
N SER A 890 -14.63 -20.14 -23.81
CA SER A 890 -13.79 -19.17 -23.10
C SER A 890 -13.71 -17.85 -23.88
N LYS A 891 -14.71 -16.98 -23.68
CA LYS A 891 -14.71 -15.64 -24.31
C LYS A 891 -13.69 -14.70 -23.64
N PRO A 892 -12.98 -13.86 -24.41
CA PRO A 892 -12.11 -12.83 -23.87
C PRO A 892 -12.92 -11.84 -23.05
N ILE A 893 -12.31 -11.31 -21.99
CA ILE A 893 -12.92 -10.27 -21.17
C ILE A 893 -12.61 -8.93 -21.84
N ILE A 894 -13.61 -8.39 -22.53
CA ILE A 894 -13.52 -7.09 -23.20
C ILE A 894 -14.16 -6.05 -22.28
N SER A 895 -13.39 -5.03 -21.91
CA SER A 895 -13.90 -3.86 -21.20
C SER A 895 -13.67 -2.63 -22.07
N LEU A 896 -14.77 -2.12 -22.63
CA LEU A 896 -14.81 -0.85 -23.35
C LEU A 896 -14.65 0.32 -22.39
#